data_AF-A0A952UXT9-F1
#
_entry.id   AF-A0A952UXT9-F1
#
_cell.length_a   1.000
_cell.length_b   1.000
_cell.length_c   1.000
_cell.angle_alpha   90.00
_cell.angle_beta   90.00
_cell.angle_gamma   90.00
#
_symmetry.space_group_name_H-M   'P 1'
#
loop_
_entity.id
_entity.type
_entity.pdbx_description
1 polymer ?
#
loop_
_entity_poly.entity_id
_entity_poly.type
_entity_poly.pdbx_seq_one_letter_code
_entity_poly.pdbx_strand_id
1 'polypeptide(L)'
;MMAAVFLAPSVARAEIDTFGLGDGHSGAKVVVGDEEINSYAGLTADAAAGATTLAISALAAPTAPRVAAPFANGDLVLVWRATGVAESAAPSGADTVLALPTAPSTPSNAQGLVGQYELARVETAAAGSLTLTKPLVNAYARAVSQVVRVPEYTTVNVPAGTSLRASAWQEIGGAPATPNATNPWAGGIVIFLATGAITIDNGATIHANARGFHGGVPAQRTINNPGLLNCDRDAVDGDPQSEPFSPKGQGVVHTRYAATIGAKGNVSIAGGGGNCVEAGGGGGANLGNGGAGSGTIANLGSGGEGGAGITYDVLTRLTMGGGGGAGRHLSGLVSVASLGGFGGGVVYVRGASMGGAGRIQANGGDGENSGIAGLPPGLTSEGSGGGGAGGTVVVRLAGTLDCDQLATPGGDGGSAQVLGLPVFGAGGGGGGGRVFFQATTKTPNCDIVVTPGNPGNGGQGGSQGGGPGGTQPPPAGGLCLPTTATATGTCVDPTPICDPVSGDCQPCSGPFGGGSPRACPVEVEPVCMTDGSCVPCNGDFGTGATQACQLFASPTCLTTGGLTGACGKCTTNADCAGPGHAGPVCNVNNGVCGTACTNDADCKTTEWCAPRAPDGSNVCIPKTPNGEPVPPFSPIDGECTQEKGERVCLSAVCEEIDDKCGKLNSTPCQAAPECRSLICFDADKKCGLPNGEPCTGDTQCRSDLCQGGTCTAQGCASDPDCPANHVCEAQLCVEGCRPGSQQCPPGQQCVAPDGGPVGSCVPAGDGGVPDGGSVGDGGPVGDGGLVDGDAGDTAGIIEGGGCACNSTTSPASSLSVVGAVASVLALIRRRKQRG
;
A
#
# COMPACT_ATOMS: atom_id res chain seq x y z
N MET A 1 0.60 -38.45 -24.65
CA MET A 1 1.47 -37.78 -23.66
C MET A 1 0.72 -36.52 -23.22
N MET A 2 -0.15 -36.63 -22.22
CA MET A 2 -0.96 -35.52 -21.70
C MET A 2 -0.11 -34.77 -20.66
N ALA A 3 0.25 -33.53 -20.96
CA ALA A 3 0.88 -32.62 -20.01
C ALA A 3 -0.21 -32.04 -19.10
N ALA A 4 -0.29 -32.52 -17.86
CA ALA A 4 -1.10 -31.91 -16.83
C ALA A 4 -0.45 -30.58 -16.43
N VAL A 5 -1.07 -29.48 -16.83
CA VAL A 5 -0.74 -28.14 -16.33
C VAL A 5 -1.25 -28.09 -14.89
N PHE A 6 -0.31 -28.14 -13.94
CA PHE A 6 -0.58 -27.84 -12.55
C PHE A 6 -0.95 -26.35 -12.44
N LEU A 7 -2.24 -26.08 -12.33
CA LEU A 7 -2.74 -24.79 -11.82
C LEU A 7 -2.25 -24.68 -10.37
N ALA A 8 -1.27 -23.80 -10.13
CA ALA A 8 -0.92 -23.40 -8.78
C ALA A 8 -2.13 -22.70 -8.14
N PRO A 9 -2.53 -23.05 -6.91
CA PRO A 9 -3.59 -22.32 -6.22
C PRO A 9 -3.20 -20.85 -6.10
N SER A 10 -4.13 -19.98 -6.48
CA SER A 10 -4.08 -18.54 -6.21
C SER A 10 -3.74 -18.34 -4.74
N VAL A 11 -2.62 -17.68 -4.48
CA VAL A 11 -2.13 -17.39 -3.13
C VAL A 11 -3.17 -16.47 -2.46
N ALA A 12 -3.98 -17.03 -1.57
CA ALA A 12 -4.81 -16.24 -0.67
C ALA A 12 -3.86 -15.34 0.14
N ARG A 13 -3.82 -14.05 -0.18
CA ARG A 13 -3.10 -13.06 0.61
C ARG A 13 -3.85 -12.85 1.93
N ALA A 14 -3.07 -12.67 2.99
CA ALA A 14 -3.42 -12.82 4.41
C ALA A 14 -4.44 -11.81 4.98
N GLU A 15 -4.95 -12.10 6.19
CA GLU A 15 -5.95 -11.28 6.89
C GLU A 15 -5.38 -9.95 7.41
N ILE A 16 -5.81 -8.85 6.82
CA ILE A 16 -5.94 -7.55 7.49
C ILE A 16 -6.76 -7.77 8.76
N ASP A 17 -6.16 -7.68 9.96
CA ASP A 17 -6.79 -7.61 11.28
C ASP A 17 -8.33 -7.87 11.33
N THR A 18 -8.76 -9.08 10.97
CA THR A 18 -10.19 -9.44 10.81
C THR A 18 -10.80 -9.95 12.12
N PHE A 19 -9.97 -10.15 13.14
CA PHE A 19 -10.37 -10.77 14.40
C PHE A 19 -11.26 -9.86 15.25
N GLY A 20 -11.35 -8.56 14.95
CA GLY A 20 -12.25 -7.64 15.63
C GLY A 20 -12.08 -7.65 17.15
N LEU A 21 -13.17 -7.97 17.87
CA LEU A 21 -13.22 -8.14 19.33
C LEU A 21 -12.96 -9.59 19.80
N GLY A 22 -12.59 -10.47 18.87
CA GLY A 22 -12.39 -11.90 19.07
C GLY A 22 -13.67 -12.71 18.90
N ASP A 23 -13.58 -14.01 19.11
CA ASP A 23 -14.73 -14.94 19.03
C ASP A 23 -15.24 -15.41 20.42
N GLY A 24 -14.54 -15.04 21.49
CA GLY A 24 -14.94 -15.38 22.87
C GLY A 24 -14.70 -16.84 23.27
N HIS A 25 -13.96 -17.64 22.48
CA HIS A 25 -13.77 -19.07 22.75
C HIS A 25 -13.04 -19.36 24.08
N SER A 26 -12.31 -18.38 24.63
CA SER A 26 -11.66 -18.50 25.95
C SER A 26 -12.63 -18.31 27.13
N GLY A 27 -13.92 -18.07 26.87
CA GLY A 27 -14.97 -17.95 27.90
C GLY A 27 -14.87 -16.69 28.75
N ALA A 28 -15.58 -16.66 29.88
CA ALA A 28 -15.54 -15.53 30.80
C ALA A 28 -14.30 -15.59 31.70
N LYS A 29 -13.65 -14.44 31.92
CA LYS A 29 -12.48 -14.31 32.81
C LYS A 29 -12.84 -13.54 34.07
N VAL A 30 -12.59 -14.15 35.23
CA VAL A 30 -12.53 -13.46 36.52
C VAL A 30 -11.10 -13.59 37.04
N VAL A 31 -10.47 -12.47 37.35
CA VAL A 31 -9.07 -12.41 37.81
C VAL A 31 -8.98 -12.72 39.30
N VAL A 32 -7.98 -13.49 39.71
CA VAL A 32 -7.75 -13.89 41.11
C VAL A 32 -6.31 -13.64 41.53
N GLY A 33 -6.11 -12.62 42.35
CA GLY A 33 -4.77 -12.21 42.77
C GLY A 33 -4.02 -11.56 41.62
N ASP A 34 -2.74 -11.89 41.42
CA ASP A 34 -1.89 -11.28 40.39
C ASP A 34 -1.54 -12.33 39.33
N GLU A 35 -2.07 -12.17 38.11
CA GLU A 35 -2.13 -13.22 37.07
C GLU A 35 -1.49 -12.82 35.74
N GLU A 36 -0.84 -13.79 35.08
CA GLU A 36 -0.41 -13.70 33.68
C GLU A 36 -1.35 -14.53 32.80
N ILE A 37 -1.96 -13.91 31.79
CA ILE A 37 -2.93 -14.55 30.87
C ILE A 37 -2.37 -14.91 29.50
N ASN A 38 -1.18 -14.40 29.19
CA ASN A 38 -0.48 -14.64 27.93
C ASN A 38 0.63 -15.66 28.12
N SER A 39 0.87 -16.47 27.09
CA SER A 39 2.05 -17.33 26.95
C SER A 39 2.94 -16.74 25.85
N TYR A 40 4.26 -16.82 26.04
CA TYR A 40 5.23 -16.16 25.17
C TYR A 40 6.30 -17.15 24.72
N ALA A 41 6.68 -17.08 23.45
CA ALA A 41 7.84 -17.78 22.92
C ALA A 41 8.61 -16.88 21.95
N GLY A 42 9.93 -17.02 21.89
CA GLY A 42 10.72 -16.40 20.83
C GLY A 42 10.70 -17.27 19.57
N LEU A 43 10.97 -16.67 18.42
CA LEU A 43 11.21 -17.43 17.20
C LEU A 43 12.59 -18.10 17.26
N THR A 44 12.70 -19.33 16.73
CA THR A 44 13.98 -20.06 16.63
C THR A 44 14.51 -20.16 15.21
N ALA A 45 13.69 -19.81 14.22
CA ALA A 45 14.07 -19.63 12.82
C ALA A 45 13.38 -18.38 12.26
N ASP A 46 13.96 -17.80 11.20
CA ASP A 46 13.35 -16.65 10.54
C ASP A 46 12.07 -17.11 9.81
N ALA A 47 10.99 -16.35 9.97
CA ALA A 47 9.74 -16.56 9.25
C ALA A 47 9.66 -15.55 8.11
N ALA A 48 9.61 -16.04 6.86
CA ALA A 48 9.44 -15.19 5.70
C ALA A 48 7.97 -14.73 5.55
N ALA A 49 7.75 -13.63 4.84
CA ALA A 49 6.42 -13.31 4.34
C ALA A 49 5.88 -14.49 3.52
N GLY A 50 4.61 -14.85 3.71
CA GLY A 50 4.02 -16.05 3.13
C GLY A 50 4.17 -17.33 3.98
N ALA A 51 4.96 -17.32 5.06
CA ALA A 51 5.14 -18.50 5.90
C ALA A 51 3.85 -18.88 6.64
N THR A 52 3.53 -20.17 6.68
CA THR A 52 2.41 -20.74 7.45
C THR A 52 2.88 -21.53 8.66
N THR A 53 4.19 -21.60 8.92
CA THR A 53 4.76 -22.32 10.06
C THR A 53 5.74 -21.42 10.80
N LEU A 54 5.61 -21.38 12.12
CA LEU A 54 6.48 -20.64 13.03
C LEU A 54 7.26 -21.64 13.89
N ALA A 55 8.59 -21.64 13.78
CA ALA A 55 9.45 -22.35 14.71
C ALA A 55 9.62 -21.51 15.98
N ILE A 56 9.19 -22.05 17.12
CA ILE A 56 9.16 -21.34 18.41
C ILE A 56 10.09 -21.99 19.43
N SER A 57 10.55 -21.21 20.40
CA SER A 57 11.31 -21.68 21.55
C SER A 57 10.42 -22.43 22.55
N ALA A 58 11.03 -22.92 23.63
CA ALA A 58 10.27 -23.18 24.86
C ALA A 58 9.55 -21.91 25.33
N LEU A 59 8.43 -22.08 26.04
CA LEU A 59 7.71 -20.96 26.63
C LEU A 59 8.60 -20.21 27.63
N ALA A 60 8.51 -18.88 27.61
CA ALA A 60 9.17 -18.05 28.60
C ALA A 60 8.68 -18.42 30.02
N ALA A 61 9.60 -18.43 30.99
CA ALA A 61 9.24 -18.73 32.36
C ALA A 61 8.27 -17.66 32.89
N PRO A 62 7.11 -18.04 33.41
CA PRO A 62 6.16 -17.07 33.93
C PRO A 62 6.76 -16.33 35.13
N THR A 63 6.46 -15.04 35.25
CA THR A 63 6.89 -14.22 36.39
C THR A 63 5.77 -14.04 37.42
N ALA A 64 4.65 -14.75 37.22
CA ALA A 64 3.49 -14.79 38.07
C ALA A 64 3.18 -16.13 38.73
N PRO A 65 2.56 -16.13 39.93
CA PRO A 65 2.12 -17.36 40.59
C PRO A 65 1.05 -18.12 39.79
N ARG A 66 0.19 -17.38 39.05
CA ARG A 66 -0.85 -17.95 38.19
C ARG A 66 -0.48 -17.68 36.73
N VAL A 67 -0.47 -18.76 35.95
CA VAL A 67 0.20 -18.81 34.66
C VAL A 67 -0.77 -19.18 33.56
N ALA A 68 -0.50 -18.66 32.37
CA ALA A 68 -1.32 -18.86 31.21
C ALA A 68 -1.29 -20.31 30.70
N ALA A 69 -2.34 -20.69 29.96
CA ALA A 69 -2.34 -21.92 29.21
C ALA A 69 -1.28 -21.89 28.09
N PRO A 70 -0.65 -23.04 27.75
CA PRO A 70 0.24 -23.12 26.59
C PRO A 70 -0.54 -22.87 25.29
N PHE A 71 0.18 -22.74 24.17
CA PHE A 71 -0.45 -22.66 22.85
C PHE A 71 -1.27 -23.92 22.53
N ALA A 72 -2.45 -23.72 21.97
CA ALA A 72 -3.38 -24.76 21.55
C ALA A 72 -3.93 -24.49 20.13
N ASN A 73 -4.51 -25.51 19.52
CA ASN A 73 -5.19 -25.36 18.24
C ASN A 73 -6.37 -24.39 18.39
N GLY A 74 -6.54 -23.50 17.41
CA GLY A 74 -7.56 -22.47 17.41
C GLY A 74 -7.19 -21.21 18.19
N ASP A 75 -6.05 -21.17 18.89
CA ASP A 75 -5.60 -19.95 19.57
C ASP A 75 -5.32 -18.82 18.57
N LEU A 76 -5.65 -17.60 18.97
CA LEU A 76 -5.12 -16.39 18.34
C LEU A 76 -3.71 -16.11 18.88
N VAL A 77 -2.79 -15.74 18.01
CA VAL A 77 -1.44 -15.32 18.37
C VAL A 77 -1.10 -13.97 17.77
N LEU A 78 -0.31 -13.19 18.52
CA LEU A 78 0.37 -12.00 18.05
C LEU A 78 1.79 -12.38 17.66
N VAL A 79 2.18 -12.17 16.41
CA VAL A 79 3.57 -12.26 15.97
C VAL A 79 4.12 -10.83 15.97
N TRP A 80 5.11 -10.56 16.81
CA TRP A 80 5.55 -9.18 17.08
C TRP A 80 7.08 -9.05 17.05
N ARG A 81 7.56 -8.06 16.31
CA ARG A 81 8.98 -7.69 16.26
C ARG A 81 9.28 -6.60 17.28
N ALA A 82 9.72 -6.99 18.47
CA ALA A 82 9.98 -6.06 19.57
C ALA A 82 11.26 -5.21 19.37
N THR A 83 12.27 -5.72 18.67
CA THR A 83 13.57 -5.06 18.48
C THR A 83 14.09 -5.19 17.03
N GLY A 84 15.32 -4.76 16.76
CA GLY A 84 16.02 -5.02 15.50
C GLY A 84 16.32 -3.79 14.65
N VAL A 85 16.43 -2.61 15.26
CA VAL A 85 16.99 -1.42 14.59
C VAL A 85 18.48 -1.64 14.36
N ALA A 86 18.99 -1.28 13.18
CA ALA A 86 20.42 -1.35 12.88
C ALA A 86 21.20 -0.33 13.71
N GLU A 87 22.38 -0.71 14.19
CA GLU A 87 23.26 0.15 14.97
C GLU A 87 23.62 1.46 14.25
N SER A 88 23.82 1.41 12.92
CA SER A 88 24.12 2.59 12.11
C SER A 88 23.00 3.64 12.11
N ALA A 89 21.77 3.27 12.47
CA ALA A 89 20.62 4.17 12.54
C ALA A 89 20.47 4.83 13.92
N ALA A 90 21.08 4.25 14.95
CA ALA A 90 21.05 4.75 16.32
C ALA A 90 22.41 4.48 17.00
N PRO A 91 23.49 5.13 16.53
CA PRO A 91 24.81 4.97 17.12
C PRO A 91 24.82 5.45 18.57
N SER A 92 25.82 5.04 19.35
CA SER A 92 25.86 5.43 20.75
C SER A 92 26.10 6.93 20.91
N GLY A 93 25.34 7.55 21.80
CA GLY A 93 25.36 8.99 22.06
C GLY A 93 24.53 9.84 21.09
N ALA A 94 23.72 9.20 20.23
CA ALA A 94 22.76 9.92 19.40
C ALA A 94 21.54 10.36 20.22
N ASP A 95 21.27 11.66 20.26
CA ASP A 95 20.14 12.27 20.99
C ASP A 95 18.92 12.56 20.09
N THR A 96 19.04 12.29 18.78
CA THR A 96 17.99 12.54 17.79
C THR A 96 16.86 11.53 17.88
N VAL A 97 15.62 12.01 17.81
CA VAL A 97 14.42 11.16 17.78
C VAL A 97 14.49 10.13 16.65
N LEU A 98 14.30 8.86 16.99
CA LEU A 98 14.33 7.73 16.08
C LEU A 98 12.95 7.50 15.42
N ALA A 99 12.83 7.83 14.14
CA ALA A 99 11.63 7.53 13.37
C ALA A 99 11.68 6.10 12.80
N LEU A 100 10.84 5.20 13.32
CA LEU A 100 10.83 3.79 12.87
C LEU A 100 10.42 3.56 11.41
N PRO A 101 9.53 4.37 10.78
CA PRO A 101 9.18 4.18 9.38
C PRO A 101 10.36 4.34 8.40
N THR A 102 11.38 5.12 8.79
CA THR A 102 12.54 5.44 7.94
C THR A 102 13.84 4.78 8.42
N ALA A 103 13.84 4.13 9.59
CA ALA A 103 15.03 3.51 10.16
C ALA A 103 15.46 2.23 9.41
N PRO A 104 16.71 2.13 8.92
CA PRO A 104 17.24 0.90 8.31
C PRO A 104 17.24 -0.32 9.27
N SER A 105 17.04 -1.53 8.76
CA SER A 105 17.26 -2.79 9.49
C SER A 105 18.56 -3.48 9.07
N THR A 106 18.99 -4.50 9.82
CA THR A 106 20.13 -5.34 9.47
C THR A 106 19.88 -6.23 8.23
N PRO A 107 20.94 -6.72 7.54
CA PRO A 107 20.85 -7.39 6.24
C PRO A 107 20.13 -8.76 6.20
N SER A 108 19.75 -9.33 7.34
CA SER A 108 19.16 -10.68 7.44
C SER A 108 17.65 -10.70 7.71
N ASN A 109 16.89 -9.62 7.44
CA ASN A 109 15.48 -9.62 6.98
C ASN A 109 14.81 -8.25 7.16
N ALA A 110 14.25 -7.74 6.04
CA ALA A 110 13.32 -6.63 5.81
C ALA A 110 13.53 -5.33 6.62
N GLN A 111 13.80 -4.25 5.87
CA GLN A 111 13.97 -2.86 6.32
C GLN A 111 12.92 -2.41 7.36
N GLY A 112 13.37 -1.88 8.50
CA GLY A 112 12.61 -0.96 9.34
C GLY A 112 11.31 -1.43 10.00
N LEU A 113 11.16 -2.69 10.41
CA LEU A 113 9.89 -3.22 10.97
C LEU A 113 9.79 -3.27 12.50
N VAL A 114 10.66 -2.59 13.26
CA VAL A 114 10.56 -2.60 14.73
C VAL A 114 9.18 -2.12 15.18
N GLY A 115 8.63 -2.84 16.14
CA GLY A 115 7.30 -2.68 16.67
C GLY A 115 6.19 -3.28 15.83
N GLN A 116 6.43 -3.65 14.57
CA GLN A 116 5.38 -4.24 13.74
C GLN A 116 4.88 -5.56 14.29
N TYR A 117 3.58 -5.75 14.18
CA TYR A 117 2.89 -6.94 14.61
C TYR A 117 1.81 -7.35 13.62
N GLU A 118 1.45 -8.62 13.64
CA GLU A 118 0.24 -9.13 13.01
C GLU A 118 -0.41 -10.19 13.89
N LEU A 119 -1.71 -10.39 13.71
CA LEU A 119 -2.48 -11.42 14.41
C LEU A 119 -2.70 -12.60 13.47
N ALA A 120 -2.57 -13.82 13.97
CA ALA A 120 -2.78 -15.03 13.20
C ALA A 120 -3.46 -16.12 14.04
N ARG A 121 -4.28 -16.95 13.40
CA ARG A 121 -4.90 -18.11 14.05
C ARG A 121 -3.98 -19.33 13.94
N VAL A 122 -3.82 -20.06 15.04
CA VAL A 122 -3.11 -21.35 15.07
C VAL A 122 -4.04 -22.46 14.57
N GLU A 123 -3.65 -23.13 13.49
CA GLU A 123 -4.29 -24.35 13.03
C GLU A 123 -3.85 -25.55 13.90
N THR A 124 -2.53 -25.68 14.10
CA THR A 124 -1.94 -26.77 14.90
C THR A 124 -0.84 -26.23 15.80
N ALA A 125 -0.93 -26.53 17.09
CA ALA A 125 0.11 -26.30 18.08
C ALA A 125 0.86 -27.60 18.37
N ALA A 126 2.17 -27.60 18.13
CA ALA A 126 3.06 -28.71 18.44
C ALA A 126 4.26 -28.22 19.27
N ALA A 127 5.00 -29.15 19.87
CA ALA A 127 6.22 -28.80 20.59
C ALA A 127 7.21 -28.11 19.63
N GLY A 128 7.58 -26.86 19.94
CA GLY A 128 8.54 -26.08 19.15
C GLY A 128 8.03 -25.54 17.81
N SER A 129 6.75 -25.73 17.46
CA SER A 129 6.21 -25.28 16.18
C SER A 129 4.73 -24.94 16.25
N LEU A 130 4.32 -23.86 15.58
CA LEU A 130 2.92 -23.51 15.32
C LEU A 130 2.66 -23.50 13.81
N THR A 131 1.58 -24.13 13.37
CA THR A 131 1.06 -23.98 12.01
C THR A 131 -0.10 -22.99 12.03
N LEU A 132 -0.10 -22.03 11.12
CA LEU A 132 -1.08 -20.96 11.00
C LEU A 132 -2.13 -21.29 9.95
N THR A 133 -3.38 -20.88 10.17
CA THR A 133 -4.47 -21.08 9.20
C THR A 133 -4.32 -20.23 7.93
N LYS A 134 -3.59 -19.12 8.03
CA LYS A 134 -3.28 -18.20 6.93
C LYS A 134 -1.79 -17.84 6.96
N PRO A 135 -1.17 -17.60 5.80
CA PRO A 135 0.24 -17.21 5.73
C PRO A 135 0.48 -15.84 6.36
N LEU A 136 1.69 -15.58 6.84
CA LEU A 136 2.09 -14.26 7.33
C LEU A 136 2.13 -13.21 6.22
N VAL A 137 1.79 -11.97 6.54
CA VAL A 137 1.99 -10.81 5.67
C VAL A 137 3.46 -10.39 5.68
N ASN A 138 4.04 -10.28 6.87
CA ASN A 138 5.37 -9.72 7.08
C ASN A 138 6.39 -10.81 7.37
N ALA A 139 7.67 -10.46 7.19
CA ALA A 139 8.77 -11.30 7.62
C ALA A 139 9.18 -10.96 9.07
N TYR A 140 9.48 -12.00 9.86
CA TYR A 140 9.89 -11.90 11.26
C TYR A 140 11.20 -12.65 11.48
N ALA A 141 12.18 -11.97 12.10
CA ALA A 141 13.52 -12.53 12.31
C ALA A 141 13.69 -13.09 13.73
N ARG A 142 14.38 -14.23 13.86
CA ARG A 142 14.36 -15.06 15.07
C ARG A 142 14.86 -14.39 16.36
N ALA A 143 15.84 -13.50 16.27
CA ALA A 143 16.47 -12.87 17.45
C ALA A 143 15.72 -11.64 17.98
N VAL A 144 14.70 -11.18 17.25
CA VAL A 144 14.07 -9.87 17.50
C VAL A 144 12.54 -9.93 17.53
N SER A 145 11.99 -11.13 17.36
CA SER A 145 10.56 -11.38 17.25
C SER A 145 10.09 -12.45 18.24
N GLN A 146 8.90 -12.25 18.79
CA GLN A 146 8.21 -13.17 19.66
C GLN A 146 6.82 -13.51 19.12
N VAL A 147 6.28 -14.62 19.61
CA VAL A 147 4.90 -15.05 19.43
C VAL A 147 4.22 -15.02 20.79
N VAL A 148 3.06 -14.38 20.87
CA VAL A 148 2.30 -14.21 22.12
C VAL A 148 0.90 -14.79 21.94
N ARG A 149 0.47 -15.68 22.84
CA ARG A 149 -0.91 -16.18 22.86
C ARG A 149 -1.84 -15.05 23.23
N VAL A 150 -2.92 -14.85 22.48
CA VAL A 150 -3.93 -13.82 22.70
C VAL A 150 -5.25 -14.48 23.08
N PRO A 151 -5.65 -14.45 24.37
CA PRO A 151 -6.96 -14.94 24.78
C PRO A 151 -8.10 -14.11 24.17
N GLU A 152 -9.17 -14.80 23.77
CA GLU A 152 -10.40 -14.20 23.25
C GLU A 152 -11.54 -14.51 24.24
N TYR A 153 -11.81 -13.60 25.17
CA TYR A 153 -12.78 -13.78 26.25
C TYR A 153 -14.19 -13.32 25.84
N THR A 154 -15.21 -13.82 26.53
CA THR A 154 -16.56 -13.26 26.44
C THR A 154 -16.71 -12.02 27.31
N THR A 155 -16.26 -12.07 28.55
CA THR A 155 -16.18 -10.92 29.47
C THR A 155 -14.91 -11.02 30.30
N VAL A 156 -14.44 -9.88 30.79
CA VAL A 156 -13.29 -9.81 31.71
C VAL A 156 -13.70 -9.01 32.94
N ASN A 157 -13.57 -9.61 34.12
CA ASN A 157 -13.78 -8.94 35.40
C ASN A 157 -12.47 -8.96 36.21
N VAL A 158 -11.98 -7.80 36.60
CA VAL A 158 -10.78 -7.60 37.41
C VAL A 158 -11.20 -7.01 38.76
N PRO A 159 -11.44 -7.87 39.79
CA PRO A 159 -11.91 -7.42 41.10
C PRO A 159 -10.89 -6.57 41.86
N ALA A 160 -11.36 -5.77 42.82
CA ALA A 160 -10.51 -4.95 43.68
C ALA A 160 -9.38 -5.77 44.33
N GLY A 161 -8.16 -5.24 44.31
CA GLY A 161 -6.98 -5.91 44.87
C GLY A 161 -6.41 -7.04 44.02
N THR A 162 -6.88 -7.20 42.77
CA THR A 162 -6.35 -8.14 41.79
C THR A 162 -5.69 -7.43 40.60
N SER A 163 -4.86 -8.14 39.85
CA SER A 163 -4.17 -7.60 38.70
C SER A 163 -3.99 -8.61 37.57
N LEU A 164 -4.12 -8.11 36.33
CA LEU A 164 -3.59 -8.76 35.14
C LEU A 164 -2.27 -8.09 34.78
N ARG A 165 -1.21 -8.89 34.62
CA ARG A 165 0.09 -8.35 34.27
C ARG A 165 0.77 -9.06 33.11
N ALA A 166 1.65 -8.32 32.43
CA ALA A 166 2.60 -8.90 31.50
C ALA A 166 3.71 -9.64 32.27
N SER A 167 4.24 -10.72 31.69
CA SER A 167 5.55 -11.23 32.12
C SER A 167 6.60 -10.18 31.78
N ALA A 168 7.68 -10.08 32.55
CA ALA A 168 8.80 -9.22 32.16
C ALA A 168 9.37 -9.69 30.81
N TRP A 169 9.75 -8.73 29.94
CA TRP A 169 10.60 -9.01 28.79
C TRP A 169 11.85 -9.72 29.29
N GLN A 170 12.21 -10.87 28.74
CA GLN A 170 13.30 -11.68 29.26
C GLN A 170 13.90 -12.59 28.21
N GLU A 171 15.16 -12.93 28.42
CA GLU A 171 15.89 -13.91 27.63
C GLU A 171 15.41 -15.33 27.95
N ILE A 172 15.08 -16.11 26.94
CA ILE A 172 14.59 -17.49 27.12
C ILE A 172 15.79 -18.41 27.34
N GLY A 173 15.85 -19.03 28.52
CA GLY A 173 16.95 -19.92 28.92
C GLY A 173 18.26 -19.21 29.26
N GLY A 174 18.24 -17.87 29.36
CA GLY A 174 19.40 -17.03 29.64
C GLY A 174 19.51 -16.55 31.09
N ALA A 175 20.55 -15.74 31.34
CA ALA A 175 20.84 -15.19 32.67
C ALA A 175 20.83 -13.64 32.60
N PRO A 176 20.04 -12.94 33.44
CA PRO A 176 19.89 -11.48 33.36
C PRO A 176 21.19 -10.67 33.43
N ALA A 177 22.22 -11.17 34.13
CA ALA A 177 23.50 -10.48 34.33
C ALA A 177 24.44 -10.56 33.12
N THR A 178 24.21 -11.49 32.20
CA THR A 178 25.06 -11.71 31.02
C THR A 178 24.17 -11.93 29.80
N PRO A 179 23.43 -10.90 29.38
CA PRO A 179 22.47 -11.03 28.29
C PRO A 179 23.17 -11.40 26.99
N ASN A 180 22.61 -12.35 26.24
CA ASN A 180 23.06 -12.65 24.89
C ASN A 180 22.02 -12.16 23.86
N ALA A 181 22.45 -11.19 23.05
CA ALA A 181 21.62 -10.60 22.01
C ALA A 181 21.22 -11.57 20.88
N THR A 182 21.83 -12.76 20.78
CA THR A 182 21.49 -13.79 19.80
C THR A 182 20.45 -14.79 20.30
N ASN A 183 20.21 -14.85 21.60
CA ASN A 183 19.20 -15.73 22.16
C ASN A 183 17.79 -15.18 21.89
N PRO A 184 16.75 -16.03 21.91
CA PRO A 184 15.37 -15.56 21.80
C PRO A 184 14.95 -14.82 23.07
N TRP A 185 14.19 -13.74 22.89
CA TRP A 185 13.61 -12.94 23.98
C TRP A 185 12.09 -12.87 23.82
N ALA A 186 11.37 -12.86 24.95
CA ALA A 186 9.91 -12.77 24.94
C ALA A 186 9.36 -12.17 26.24
N GLY A 187 8.09 -11.75 26.22
CA GLY A 187 7.41 -11.07 27.34
C GLY A 187 7.12 -9.60 27.05
N GLY A 188 6.85 -8.84 28.10
CA GLY A 188 6.70 -7.39 28.06
C GLY A 188 5.40 -6.87 27.43
N ILE A 189 4.41 -7.73 27.19
CA ILE A 189 3.10 -7.33 26.70
C ILE A 189 1.98 -8.12 27.40
N VAL A 190 0.93 -7.45 27.84
CA VAL A 190 -0.34 -8.08 28.19
C VAL A 190 -1.36 -7.75 27.11
N ILE A 191 -1.95 -8.78 26.51
CA ILE A 191 -2.86 -8.62 25.36
C ILE A 191 -4.06 -9.56 25.46
N PHE A 192 -5.26 -9.05 25.22
CA PHE A 192 -6.45 -9.89 25.07
C PHE A 192 -7.54 -9.17 24.26
N LEU A 193 -8.45 -9.99 23.73
CA LEU A 193 -9.68 -9.56 23.07
C LEU A 193 -10.87 -9.98 23.94
N ALA A 194 -11.91 -9.16 24.01
CA ALA A 194 -13.14 -9.45 24.71
C ALA A 194 -14.35 -9.08 23.87
N THR A 195 -15.23 -10.04 23.59
CA THR A 195 -16.45 -9.79 22.81
C THR A 195 -17.50 -8.99 23.58
N GLY A 196 -17.39 -8.94 24.90
CA GLY A 196 -18.27 -8.22 25.82
C GLY A 196 -17.53 -7.23 26.72
N ALA A 197 -18.14 -6.93 27.86
CA ALA A 197 -17.67 -5.92 28.79
C ALA A 197 -16.38 -6.33 29.53
N ILE A 198 -15.53 -5.33 29.76
CA ILE A 198 -14.34 -5.39 30.61
C ILE A 198 -14.62 -4.54 31.85
N THR A 199 -14.70 -5.16 33.02
CA THR A 199 -14.90 -4.47 34.29
C THR A 199 -13.61 -4.47 35.10
N ILE A 200 -13.15 -3.29 35.52
CA ILE A 200 -11.96 -3.13 36.35
C ILE A 200 -12.38 -2.35 37.60
N ASP A 201 -12.47 -3.06 38.72
CA ASP A 201 -12.92 -2.49 39.98
C ASP A 201 -11.90 -1.50 40.56
N ASN A 202 -12.36 -0.66 41.48
CA ASN A 202 -11.48 0.28 42.19
C ASN A 202 -10.33 -0.45 42.90
N GLY A 203 -9.10 0.00 42.70
CA GLY A 203 -7.89 -0.62 43.23
C GLY A 203 -7.46 -1.90 42.51
N ALA A 204 -8.08 -2.24 41.38
CA ALA A 204 -7.63 -3.29 40.47
C ALA A 204 -6.83 -2.71 39.30
N THR A 205 -5.93 -3.51 38.71
CA THR A 205 -5.05 -3.03 37.62
C THR A 205 -4.86 -4.03 36.48
N ILE A 206 -4.76 -3.51 35.26
CA ILE A 206 -4.21 -4.25 34.11
C ILE A 206 -2.91 -3.54 33.73
N HIS A 207 -1.76 -4.21 33.86
CA HIS A 207 -0.49 -3.47 33.75
C HIS A 207 0.70 -4.22 33.13
N ALA A 208 1.59 -3.42 32.56
CA ALA A 208 2.92 -3.83 32.12
C ALA A 208 4.02 -2.96 32.78
N ASN A 209 3.73 -2.42 33.98
CA ASN A 209 4.66 -1.58 34.75
C ASN A 209 6.02 -2.28 34.96
N ALA A 210 7.11 -1.63 34.55
CA ALA A 210 8.47 -2.16 34.64
C ALA A 210 8.67 -3.56 34.01
N ARG A 211 7.87 -3.89 32.98
CA ARG A 211 7.93 -5.18 32.25
C ARG A 211 8.55 -5.09 30.86
N GLY A 212 8.95 -3.90 30.42
CA GLY A 212 9.58 -3.63 29.14
C GLY A 212 11.08 -3.89 29.13
N PHE A 213 11.82 -3.10 28.36
CA PHE A 213 13.27 -3.30 28.20
C PHE A 213 14.02 -3.14 29.53
N HIS A 214 15.05 -3.97 29.72
CA HIS A 214 15.83 -4.03 30.95
C HIS A 214 16.63 -2.76 31.20
N GLY A 215 16.72 -2.34 32.46
CA GLY A 215 17.70 -1.35 32.87
C GLY A 215 19.13 -1.92 32.89
N GLY A 216 20.13 -1.03 32.93
CA GLY A 216 21.52 -1.43 33.03
C GLY A 216 21.80 -2.14 34.36
N VAL A 217 22.54 -3.25 34.28
CA VAL A 217 22.92 -4.07 35.45
C VAL A 217 24.43 -3.95 35.67
N PRO A 218 24.90 -3.11 36.61
CA PRO A 218 26.32 -2.93 36.86
C PRO A 218 26.96 -4.16 37.51
N ALA A 219 28.21 -4.43 37.16
CA ALA A 219 29.08 -5.34 37.91
C ALA A 219 29.82 -4.57 39.01
N GLN A 220 29.96 -5.17 40.19
CA GLN A 220 30.78 -4.65 41.30
C GLN A 220 32.28 -4.67 40.93
N ARG A 221 33.01 -3.58 41.20
CA ARG A 221 34.41 -3.38 40.76
C ARG A 221 35.30 -2.87 41.89
N THR A 222 36.42 -3.55 42.19
CA THR A 222 37.29 -3.22 43.33
C THR A 222 38.10 -1.92 43.14
N ILE A 223 38.38 -1.18 44.23
CA ILE A 223 39.05 0.15 44.27
C ILE A 223 40.46 0.16 43.61
N ASN A 224 41.12 -0.99 43.49
CA ASN A 224 42.46 -1.14 42.94
C ASN A 224 42.52 -1.24 41.40
N ASN A 225 41.43 -0.91 40.68
CA ASN A 225 41.48 -0.88 39.21
C ASN A 225 42.27 0.35 38.72
N PRO A 226 43.39 0.18 37.99
CA PRO A 226 44.16 1.29 37.43
C PRO A 226 43.30 2.01 36.37
N GLY A 227 42.72 3.15 36.71
CA GLY A 227 41.81 3.85 35.80
C GLY A 227 40.84 4.81 36.51
N LEU A 228 40.72 4.74 37.84
CA LEU A 228 39.76 5.57 38.57
C LEU A 228 39.96 7.09 38.36
N LEU A 229 41.21 7.53 38.21
CA LEU A 229 41.56 8.94 37.98
C LEU A 229 41.99 9.25 36.54
N ASN A 230 42.07 8.24 35.66
CA ASN A 230 42.53 8.38 34.27
C ASN A 230 41.55 7.74 33.29
N CYS A 231 40.26 7.98 33.52
CA CYS A 231 39.15 7.49 32.70
C CYS A 231 38.81 8.50 31.59
N ASP A 232 38.48 8.00 30.41
CA ASP A 232 37.94 8.82 29.32
C ASP A 232 36.49 9.23 29.63
N ARG A 233 36.33 10.51 29.96
CA ARG A 233 35.05 11.12 30.35
C ARG A 233 34.10 11.37 29.19
N ASP A 234 34.61 11.36 27.97
CA ASP A 234 33.86 11.57 26.74
C ASP A 234 33.53 10.28 26.01
N ALA A 235 34.03 9.14 26.51
CA ALA A 235 33.70 7.82 26.03
C ALA A 235 32.17 7.62 25.98
N VAL A 236 31.64 7.61 24.76
CA VAL A 236 30.25 7.24 24.48
C VAL A 236 30.08 5.72 24.51
N ASP A 237 31.15 4.95 24.36
CA ASP A 237 31.16 3.49 24.44
C ASP A 237 32.41 2.97 25.14
N GLY A 238 32.28 1.79 25.75
CA GLY A 238 33.41 1.02 26.25
C GLY A 238 32.99 -0.19 27.08
N ASP A 239 33.96 -1.00 27.50
CA ASP A 239 33.73 -2.25 28.22
C ASP A 239 33.71 -2.04 29.76
N PRO A 240 32.55 -2.25 30.42
CA PRO A 240 32.40 -2.19 31.87
C PRO A 240 33.18 -3.27 32.64
N GLN A 241 33.80 -4.24 31.97
CA GLN A 241 34.65 -5.24 32.61
C GLN A 241 36.09 -4.74 32.76
N SER A 242 36.60 -3.96 31.81
CA SER A 242 37.99 -3.45 31.84
C SER A 242 38.09 -2.01 32.33
N GLU A 243 37.17 -1.14 31.94
CA GLU A 243 37.23 0.31 32.16
C GLU A 243 36.16 0.78 33.14
N PRO A 244 36.32 1.92 33.85
CA PRO A 244 35.41 2.37 34.89
C PRO A 244 34.10 2.95 34.33
N PHE A 245 33.49 2.22 33.41
CA PHE A 245 32.20 2.45 32.80
C PHE A 245 31.13 1.59 33.46
N SER A 246 29.88 2.08 33.44
CA SER A 246 28.71 1.27 33.79
C SER A 246 27.91 0.84 32.56
N PRO A 247 27.20 -0.29 32.63
CA PRO A 247 26.36 -0.77 31.53
C PRO A 247 25.20 0.17 31.18
N LYS A 248 24.88 0.21 29.90
CA LYS A 248 23.70 0.91 29.37
C LYS A 248 22.43 0.10 29.62
N GLY A 249 21.28 0.74 29.52
CA GLY A 249 19.99 0.04 29.45
C GLY A 249 19.81 -0.73 28.14
N GLN A 250 18.69 -1.45 28.04
CA GLN A 250 18.26 -2.11 26.82
C GLN A 250 17.32 -1.20 26.00
N GLY A 251 17.44 -1.29 24.68
CA GLY A 251 16.61 -0.57 23.72
C GLY A 251 16.35 -1.39 22.45
N VAL A 252 15.96 -0.72 21.38
CA VAL A 252 15.54 -1.39 20.12
C VAL A 252 16.71 -1.89 19.26
N VAL A 253 17.94 -1.46 19.56
CA VAL A 253 19.18 -2.02 18.99
C VAL A 253 19.64 -3.17 19.88
N HIS A 254 19.07 -4.36 19.69
CA HIS A 254 19.25 -5.50 20.60
C HIS A 254 20.72 -5.95 20.75
N THR A 255 21.54 -5.81 19.71
CA THR A 255 22.96 -6.18 19.70
C THR A 255 23.80 -5.35 20.66
N ARG A 256 23.28 -4.21 21.13
CA ARG A 256 23.99 -3.26 22.00
C ARG A 256 23.61 -3.39 23.47
N TYR A 257 22.78 -4.38 23.82
CA TYR A 257 22.55 -4.78 25.20
C TYR A 257 23.40 -5.99 25.55
N ALA A 258 24.61 -5.74 26.06
CA ALA A 258 25.59 -6.74 26.44
C ALA A 258 26.37 -6.30 27.68
N ALA A 259 26.86 -7.26 28.46
CA ALA A 259 27.66 -6.98 29.67
C ALA A 259 28.98 -6.22 29.40
N THR A 260 29.44 -6.23 28.15
CA THR A 260 30.65 -5.55 27.67
C THR A 260 30.38 -4.19 27.01
N ILE A 261 29.15 -3.68 27.10
CA ILE A 261 28.76 -2.40 26.49
C ILE A 261 28.27 -1.44 27.57
N GLY A 262 29.02 -0.36 27.78
CA GLY A 262 28.73 0.67 28.77
C GLY A 262 29.19 2.07 28.34
N ALA A 263 29.51 2.89 29.32
CA ALA A 263 29.89 4.29 29.19
C ALA A 263 28.71 5.22 28.89
N LYS A 264 28.98 6.51 28.73
CA LYS A 264 27.96 7.56 28.89
C LYS A 264 26.92 7.59 27.78
N GLY A 265 27.27 7.13 26.58
CA GLY A 265 26.39 7.23 25.42
C GLY A 265 25.09 6.46 25.63
N ASN A 266 23.97 7.05 25.24
CA ASN A 266 22.72 6.30 25.09
C ASN A 266 22.82 5.35 23.88
N VAL A 267 21.87 4.42 23.72
CA VAL A 267 21.72 3.65 22.46
C VAL A 267 20.25 3.52 22.12
N SER A 268 19.82 4.16 21.04
CA SER A 268 18.38 4.28 20.70
C SER A 268 17.59 4.82 21.90
N ILE A 269 16.56 4.09 22.33
CA ILE A 269 15.72 4.45 23.48
C ILE A 269 16.34 4.07 24.84
N ALA A 270 17.51 3.42 24.88
CA ALA A 270 18.15 3.01 26.12
C ALA A 270 18.98 4.15 26.72
N GLY A 271 18.89 4.35 28.04
CA GLY A 271 19.76 5.28 28.76
C GLY A 271 21.20 4.81 28.83
N GLY A 272 22.15 5.75 28.72
CA GLY A 272 23.57 5.48 28.89
C GLY A 272 23.96 5.22 30.34
N GLY A 273 25.03 4.46 30.55
CA GLY A 273 25.53 4.18 31.90
C GLY A 273 26.31 5.35 32.48
N GLY A 274 26.53 5.36 33.80
CA GLY A 274 27.48 6.27 34.43
C GLY A 274 28.90 6.07 33.90
N ASN A 275 29.62 7.16 33.64
CA ASN A 275 31.00 7.14 33.16
C ASN A 275 31.98 7.69 34.23
N CYS A 276 33.11 7.00 34.39
CA CYS A 276 34.18 7.32 35.33
C CYS A 276 33.73 7.32 36.80
N VAL A 277 34.17 8.27 37.63
CA VAL A 277 33.95 8.18 39.08
C VAL A 277 32.48 8.44 39.42
N GLU A 278 31.77 7.40 39.89
CA GLU A 278 30.49 7.47 40.62
C GLU A 278 29.37 8.31 39.96
N ALA A 279 29.36 8.36 38.63
CA ALA A 279 28.37 9.10 37.88
C ALA A 279 27.01 8.37 37.82
N GLY A 280 25.94 9.16 37.64
CA GLY A 280 24.58 8.63 37.53
C GLY A 280 24.26 8.15 36.11
N GLY A 281 23.36 7.17 35.99
CA GLY A 281 22.86 6.68 34.72
C GLY A 281 21.83 7.61 34.06
N GLY A 282 21.77 7.58 32.73
CA GLY A 282 20.73 8.27 31.96
C GLY A 282 19.40 7.51 31.99
N GLY A 283 18.28 8.22 31.88
CA GLY A 283 16.95 7.63 31.80
C GLY A 283 16.67 6.99 30.44
N GLY A 284 15.80 5.98 30.41
CA GLY A 284 15.30 5.39 29.17
C GLY A 284 14.27 6.29 28.49
N ALA A 285 13.96 6.01 27.22
CA ALA A 285 13.04 6.79 26.40
C ALA A 285 11.90 5.96 25.79
N ASN A 286 10.84 6.66 25.39
CA ASN A 286 9.81 6.16 24.48
C ASN A 286 9.38 7.32 23.56
N LEU A 287 8.14 7.84 23.62
CA LEU A 287 7.82 9.07 22.89
C LEU A 287 8.61 10.25 23.45
N GLY A 288 8.65 10.37 24.78
CA GLY A 288 9.53 11.30 25.47
C GLY A 288 10.97 10.79 25.50
N ASN A 289 11.93 11.71 25.34
CA ASN A 289 13.35 11.43 25.56
C ASN A 289 13.61 11.06 27.03
N GLY A 290 14.66 10.30 27.30
CA GLY A 290 15.17 10.12 28.65
C GLY A 290 15.92 11.36 29.13
N GLY A 291 15.97 11.58 30.43
CA GLY A 291 16.79 12.62 31.06
C GLY A 291 18.23 12.16 31.22
N ALA A 292 19.19 13.08 31.13
CA ALA A 292 20.58 12.78 31.44
C ALA A 292 20.82 12.59 32.95
N GLY A 293 21.70 11.66 33.32
CA GLY A 293 22.24 11.55 34.67
C GLY A 293 23.26 12.65 34.97
N SER A 294 23.57 12.86 36.24
CA SER A 294 24.57 13.86 36.65
C SER A 294 25.97 13.25 36.77
N GLY A 295 26.98 14.08 36.54
CA GLY A 295 28.37 13.77 36.91
C GLY A 295 28.63 13.87 38.41
N THR A 296 29.91 13.86 38.79
CA THR A 296 30.36 13.93 40.20
C THR A 296 31.22 15.15 40.48
N ILE A 297 31.61 15.33 41.75
CA ILE A 297 32.44 16.45 42.19
C ILE A 297 33.73 16.56 41.39
N ALA A 298 34.21 17.80 41.26
CA ALA A 298 35.44 18.14 40.56
C ALA A 298 35.49 17.58 39.12
N ASN A 299 34.33 17.29 38.52
CA ASN A 299 34.21 16.74 37.17
C ASN A 299 35.01 15.43 37.01
N LEU A 300 34.97 14.54 38.00
CA LEU A 300 35.65 13.23 37.94
C LEU A 300 34.81 12.15 37.25
N GLY A 301 33.49 12.37 37.14
CA GLY A 301 32.52 11.50 36.49
C GLY A 301 31.63 12.28 35.53
N SER A 302 31.16 11.60 34.49
CA SER A 302 30.20 12.14 33.52
C SER A 302 28.94 11.29 33.54
N GLY A 303 27.79 11.93 33.72
CA GLY A 303 26.50 11.25 33.76
C GLY A 303 26.15 10.60 32.42
N GLY A 304 25.38 9.52 32.49
CA GLY A 304 24.84 8.85 31.31
C GLY A 304 23.85 9.74 30.57
N GLU A 305 23.88 9.68 29.24
CA GLU A 305 22.97 10.39 28.38
C GLU A 305 21.59 9.71 28.39
N GLY A 306 20.53 10.50 28.31
CA GLY A 306 19.17 9.97 28.24
C GLY A 306 18.90 9.30 26.89
N GLY A 307 18.05 8.28 26.87
CA GLY A 307 17.61 7.64 25.64
C GLY A 307 16.99 8.66 24.66
N ALA A 308 17.17 8.44 23.37
CA ALA A 308 16.49 9.22 22.35
C ALA A 308 15.06 8.72 22.19
N GLY A 309 14.10 9.64 22.05
CA GLY A 309 12.71 9.29 21.81
C GLY A 309 12.52 8.54 20.49
N ILE A 310 11.42 7.81 20.34
CA ILE A 310 11.12 6.97 19.17
C ILE A 310 9.73 7.31 18.64
N THR A 311 9.54 7.45 17.33
CA THR A 311 8.25 7.81 16.70
C THR A 311 7.80 6.82 15.64
N TYR A 312 6.50 6.55 15.62
CA TYR A 312 5.83 5.61 14.72
C TYR A 312 4.31 5.75 14.82
N ASP A 313 3.59 5.16 13.86
CA ASP A 313 2.14 4.96 13.93
C ASP A 313 1.81 3.76 14.84
N VAL A 314 1.11 4.04 15.94
CA VAL A 314 0.75 3.06 16.98
C VAL A 314 -0.24 1.99 16.51
N LEU A 315 -0.93 2.22 15.37
CA LEU A 315 -1.86 1.26 14.79
C LEU A 315 -1.16 0.07 14.13
N THR A 316 0.04 0.32 13.61
CA THR A 316 0.80 -0.68 12.87
C THR A 316 2.01 -1.17 13.66
N ARG A 317 2.36 -0.49 14.77
CA ARG A 317 3.56 -0.74 15.56
C ARG A 317 3.33 -0.53 17.05
N LEU A 318 3.97 -1.36 17.87
CA LEU A 318 3.99 -1.29 19.32
C LEU A 318 5.42 -1.28 19.82
N THR A 319 5.74 -0.47 20.84
CA THR A 319 7.06 -0.51 21.48
C THR A 319 6.96 -0.52 23.00
N MET A 320 7.95 -1.14 23.63
CA MET A 320 8.18 -1.02 25.08
C MET A 320 9.00 0.24 25.36
N GLY A 321 8.94 0.74 26.60
CA GLY A 321 9.85 1.76 27.08
C GLY A 321 11.27 1.23 27.17
N GLY A 322 12.25 2.07 26.87
CA GLY A 322 13.67 1.77 27.05
C GLY A 322 14.05 1.70 28.52
N GLY A 323 15.04 0.87 28.83
CA GLY A 323 15.60 0.80 30.18
C GLY A 323 16.53 1.98 30.48
N GLY A 324 16.58 2.39 31.74
CA GLY A 324 17.57 3.36 32.23
C GLY A 324 18.97 2.74 32.32
N GLY A 325 20.01 3.56 32.27
CA GLY A 325 21.39 3.12 32.47
C GLY A 325 21.73 2.93 33.96
N ALA A 326 22.74 2.10 34.23
CA ALA A 326 23.22 1.86 35.59
C ALA A 326 24.03 3.05 36.13
N GLY A 327 23.99 3.25 37.45
CA GLY A 327 24.98 4.08 38.14
C GLY A 327 26.35 3.40 38.20
N ARG A 328 27.40 4.15 38.51
CA ARG A 328 28.77 3.61 38.66
C ARG A 328 29.13 3.40 40.13
N HIS A 329 29.74 2.25 40.44
CA HIS A 329 29.97 1.74 41.80
C HIS A 329 31.39 1.23 42.08
N LEU A 330 32.07 1.78 43.08
CA LEU A 330 33.37 1.33 43.57
C LEU A 330 33.23 0.36 44.75
N SER A 331 33.51 -0.92 44.52
CA SER A 331 33.47 -1.95 45.55
C SER A 331 34.68 -1.88 46.50
N GLY A 332 34.38 -1.65 47.78
CA GLY A 332 35.36 -1.65 48.88
C GLY A 332 34.83 -1.05 50.20
N LEU A 333 33.66 -0.40 50.18
CA LEU A 333 32.95 0.12 51.35
C LEU A 333 31.47 -0.34 51.38
N VAL A 334 31.19 -1.65 51.32
CA VAL A 334 29.82 -2.23 51.52
C VAL A 334 28.70 -1.67 50.60
N SER A 335 29.06 -1.30 49.37
CA SER A 335 28.23 -0.75 48.29
C SER A 335 27.08 -1.65 47.83
N VAL A 336 25.88 -1.09 47.60
CA VAL A 336 24.85 -1.73 46.74
C VAL A 336 24.93 -1.19 45.32
N ALA A 337 24.97 -2.09 44.34
CA ALA A 337 24.91 -1.72 42.94
C ALA A 337 23.52 -1.13 42.65
N SER A 338 23.47 -0.01 41.92
CA SER A 338 22.26 0.70 41.55
C SER A 338 21.89 0.38 40.10
N LEU A 339 20.81 -0.37 39.96
CA LEU A 339 20.26 -0.75 38.67
C LEU A 339 19.59 0.44 37.99
N GLY A 340 19.66 0.46 36.67
CA GLY A 340 18.74 1.27 35.87
C GLY A 340 17.31 0.72 36.00
N GLY A 341 16.33 1.62 35.94
CA GLY A 341 14.92 1.26 35.94
C GLY A 341 14.53 0.53 34.65
N PHE A 342 13.68 -0.49 34.78
CA PHE A 342 13.10 -1.20 33.63
C PHE A 342 12.09 -0.30 32.92
N GLY A 343 12.04 -0.36 31.59
CA GLY A 343 10.99 0.32 30.85
C GLY A 343 9.61 -0.29 31.11
N GLY A 344 8.55 0.47 30.84
CA GLY A 344 7.18 -0.04 30.78
C GLY A 344 6.99 -0.96 29.57
N GLY A 345 6.18 -2.01 29.72
CA GLY A 345 5.85 -2.91 28.63
C GLY A 345 4.71 -2.37 27.75
N VAL A 346 3.92 -3.27 27.19
CA VAL A 346 2.74 -2.94 26.37
C VAL A 346 1.49 -3.49 27.05
N VAL A 347 0.44 -2.67 27.12
CA VAL A 347 -0.92 -3.16 27.39
C VAL A 347 -1.73 -2.98 26.12
N TYR A 348 -2.31 -4.08 25.62
CA TYR A 348 -3.14 -4.05 24.41
C TYR A 348 -4.49 -4.71 24.69
N VAL A 349 -5.56 -3.94 24.64
CA VAL A 349 -6.90 -4.42 24.96
C VAL A 349 -7.87 -4.10 23.85
N ARG A 350 -8.64 -5.10 23.43
CA ARG A 350 -9.85 -4.92 22.63
C ARG A 350 -11.08 -5.41 23.37
N GLY A 351 -12.17 -4.66 23.32
CA GLY A 351 -13.37 -4.95 24.09
C GLY A 351 -14.65 -4.36 23.49
N ALA A 352 -15.82 -4.84 23.90
CA ALA A 352 -17.06 -4.14 23.59
C ALA A 352 -17.15 -2.81 24.37
N SER A 353 -16.81 -2.84 25.66
CA SER A 353 -16.77 -1.67 26.53
C SER A 353 -15.81 -1.91 27.70
N MET A 354 -15.41 -0.83 28.36
CA MET A 354 -14.62 -0.86 29.58
C MET A 354 -15.30 -0.01 30.64
N GLY A 355 -15.47 -0.55 31.85
CA GLY A 355 -16.12 0.14 32.95
C GLY A 355 -15.46 -0.10 34.30
N GLY A 356 -15.70 0.82 35.24
CA GLY A 356 -15.20 0.76 36.60
C GLY A 356 -14.16 1.84 36.92
N ALA A 357 -13.52 1.72 38.07
CA ALA A 357 -12.57 2.71 38.61
C ALA A 357 -11.16 2.13 38.80
N GLY A 358 -10.82 1.12 38.00
CA GLY A 358 -9.48 0.54 37.97
C GLY A 358 -8.55 1.23 36.98
N ARG A 359 -7.28 0.81 37.00
CA ARG A 359 -6.20 1.45 36.23
C ARG A 359 -5.61 0.53 35.17
N ILE A 360 -5.22 1.13 34.05
CA ILE A 360 -4.49 0.46 32.97
C ILE A 360 -3.14 1.16 32.83
N GLN A 361 -2.04 0.42 32.99
CA GLN A 361 -0.73 1.05 33.20
C GLN A 361 0.42 0.37 32.47
N ALA A 362 1.34 1.14 31.90
CA ALA A 362 2.63 0.65 31.42
C ALA A 362 3.72 1.63 31.87
N ASN A 363 3.84 1.84 33.17
CA ASN A 363 4.78 2.78 33.78
C ASN A 363 6.21 2.26 33.67
N GLY A 364 7.17 3.17 33.49
CA GLY A 364 8.58 2.89 33.70
C GLY A 364 8.87 2.62 35.18
N GLY A 365 9.87 1.79 35.46
CA GLY A 365 10.39 1.58 36.80
C GLY A 365 11.38 2.68 37.19
N ASP A 366 11.42 3.02 38.47
CA ASP A 366 12.37 3.98 39.01
C ASP A 366 13.81 3.43 38.93
N GLY A 367 14.78 4.32 38.73
CA GLY A 367 16.18 4.01 38.89
C GLY A 367 16.51 3.81 40.36
N GLU A 368 17.38 2.86 40.67
CA GLU A 368 17.71 2.58 42.06
C GLU A 368 18.50 3.72 42.68
N ASN A 369 18.10 4.10 43.90
CA ASN A 369 18.91 4.96 44.74
C ASN A 369 20.21 4.25 45.10
N SER A 370 21.30 5.00 45.16
CA SER A 370 22.55 4.47 45.70
C SER A 370 22.48 4.32 47.22
N GLY A 371 23.22 3.33 47.76
CA GLY A 371 23.27 3.08 49.19
C GLY A 371 24.37 2.10 49.61
N ILE A 372 24.47 1.88 50.91
CA ILE A 372 25.30 0.83 51.53
C ILE A 372 24.38 -0.21 52.14
N ALA A 373 24.71 -1.49 51.95
CA ALA A 373 23.97 -2.59 52.54
C ALA A 373 24.01 -2.50 54.09
N GLY A 374 22.85 -2.35 54.72
CA GLY A 374 22.71 -2.31 56.18
C GLY A 374 22.74 -0.91 56.83
N LEU A 375 22.82 0.18 56.05
CA LEU A 375 22.65 1.54 56.53
C LEU A 375 21.35 2.18 56.01
N PRO A 376 20.70 3.08 56.77
CA PRO A 376 19.57 3.87 56.29
C PRO A 376 19.90 4.65 55.00
N PRO A 377 18.96 4.76 54.04
CA PRO A 377 19.11 5.62 52.87
C PRO A 377 19.52 7.06 53.26
N GLY A 378 20.50 7.64 52.55
CA GLY A 378 20.94 9.03 52.73
C GLY A 378 22.16 9.26 53.64
N LEU A 379 22.73 8.20 54.23
CA LEU A 379 23.97 8.29 55.03
C LEU A 379 25.25 8.07 54.22
N THR A 380 25.15 7.41 53.07
CA THR A 380 26.24 7.15 52.11
C THR A 380 25.63 6.94 50.72
N SER A 381 26.27 7.43 49.66
CA SER A 381 25.77 7.33 48.29
C SER A 381 26.91 7.08 47.31
N GLU A 382 26.54 6.54 46.16
CA GLU A 382 27.37 6.18 45.01
C GLU A 382 26.67 6.71 43.75
N GLY A 383 27.18 6.41 42.56
CA GLY A 383 26.42 6.68 41.33
C GLY A 383 25.07 5.97 41.37
N SER A 384 23.98 6.65 40.99
CA SER A 384 22.61 6.10 41.02
C SER A 384 22.06 5.79 39.63
N GLY A 385 21.11 4.86 39.52
CA GLY A 385 20.55 4.41 38.26
C GLY A 385 19.57 5.41 37.63
N GLY A 386 19.48 5.44 36.30
CA GLY A 386 18.47 6.22 35.59
C GLY A 386 17.10 5.53 35.59
N GLY A 387 16.01 6.30 35.51
CA GLY A 387 14.65 5.77 35.44
C GLY A 387 14.33 5.14 34.07
N GLY A 388 13.51 4.09 34.06
CA GLY A 388 13.01 3.47 32.84
C GLY A 388 11.91 4.31 32.20
N ALA A 389 11.78 4.27 30.87
CA ALA A 389 10.71 5.00 30.19
C ALA A 389 9.34 4.34 30.35
N GLY A 390 8.28 5.13 30.21
CA GLY A 390 6.93 4.61 30.03
C GLY A 390 6.80 3.77 28.76
N GLY A 391 5.87 2.81 28.78
CA GLY A 391 5.58 1.89 27.69
C GLY A 391 4.48 2.38 26.77
N THR A 392 3.74 1.43 26.18
CA THR A 392 2.60 1.73 25.30
C THR A 392 1.30 1.13 25.87
N VAL A 393 0.23 1.92 25.92
CA VAL A 393 -1.12 1.44 26.22
C VAL A 393 -1.99 1.64 24.98
N VAL A 394 -2.59 0.56 24.50
CA VAL A 394 -3.56 0.54 23.39
C VAL A 394 -4.89 0.00 23.93
N VAL A 395 -5.92 0.82 23.93
CA VAL A 395 -7.28 0.44 24.32
C VAL A 395 -8.24 0.71 23.16
N ARG A 396 -8.85 -0.33 22.61
CA ARG A 396 -9.74 -0.24 21.46
C ARG A 396 -11.09 -0.84 21.81
N LEU A 397 -12.12 0.00 21.91
CA LEU A 397 -13.44 -0.37 22.36
C LEU A 397 -14.49 0.00 21.31
N ALA A 398 -15.47 -0.87 21.14
CA ALA A 398 -16.65 -0.57 20.31
C ALA A 398 -17.65 0.36 21.01
N GLY A 399 -17.52 0.57 22.32
CA GLY A 399 -18.41 1.35 23.15
C GLY A 399 -17.66 2.29 24.09
N THR A 400 -18.15 2.44 25.32
CA THR A 400 -17.61 3.39 26.30
C THR A 400 -16.27 2.93 26.90
N LEU A 401 -15.36 3.89 27.06
CA LEU A 401 -14.18 3.82 27.91
C LEU A 401 -14.45 4.56 29.23
N ASP A 402 -14.69 3.80 30.29
CA ASP A 402 -14.78 4.30 31.67
C ASP A 402 -13.75 3.56 32.55
N CYS A 403 -12.89 4.34 33.19
CA CYS A 403 -11.75 3.87 33.97
C CYS A 403 -11.34 4.96 34.98
N ASP A 404 -10.41 4.67 35.87
CA ASP A 404 -9.75 5.71 36.70
C ASP A 404 -8.55 6.32 35.95
N GLN A 405 -7.72 5.48 35.33
CA GLN A 405 -6.50 5.96 34.66
C GLN A 405 -6.00 5.08 33.52
N LEU A 406 -5.58 5.70 32.42
CA LEU A 406 -4.63 5.15 31.43
C LEU A 406 -3.26 5.81 31.66
N ALA A 407 -2.28 5.05 32.15
CA ALA A 407 -0.98 5.60 32.57
C ALA A 407 0.20 4.99 31.82
N THR A 408 1.10 5.83 31.34
CA THR A 408 2.44 5.46 30.86
C THR A 408 3.53 6.45 31.30
N PRO A 409 3.57 6.91 32.58
CA PRO A 409 4.67 7.74 33.06
C PRO A 409 6.03 7.04 32.96
N GLY A 410 7.08 7.83 32.76
CA GLY A 410 8.45 7.39 33.00
C GLY A 410 8.74 7.24 34.50
N GLY A 411 9.69 6.38 34.85
CA GLY A 411 10.17 6.21 36.23
C GLY A 411 11.13 7.33 36.64
N ASP A 412 11.18 7.62 37.92
CA ASP A 412 12.08 8.63 38.48
C ASP A 412 13.54 8.15 38.46
N GLY A 413 14.48 9.08 38.33
CA GLY A 413 15.90 8.77 38.46
C GLY A 413 16.31 8.51 39.92
N GLY A 414 17.26 7.61 40.13
CA GLY A 414 17.80 7.30 41.45
C GLY A 414 18.53 8.50 42.06
N SER A 415 18.34 8.71 43.37
CA SER A 415 18.97 9.78 44.13
C SER A 415 20.28 9.31 44.78
N ALA A 416 21.29 10.20 44.76
CA ALA A 416 22.60 10.00 45.36
C ALA A 416 22.86 11.08 46.42
N GLN A 417 22.59 10.81 47.69
CA GLN A 417 22.83 11.77 48.78
C GLN A 417 23.67 11.20 49.93
N VAL A 418 24.69 11.96 50.34
CA VAL A 418 25.41 11.78 51.62
C VAL A 418 25.20 13.01 52.47
N LEU A 419 24.32 12.99 53.47
CA LEU A 419 24.19 14.09 54.46
C LEU A 419 24.04 15.50 53.83
N GLY A 420 23.43 15.60 52.65
CA GLY A 420 23.29 16.87 51.91
C GLY A 420 24.56 17.36 51.19
N LEU A 421 25.64 16.56 51.21
CA LEU A 421 26.85 16.83 50.46
C LEU A 421 26.71 16.35 49.00
N PRO A 422 27.01 17.23 48.05
CA PRO A 422 26.75 16.99 46.64
C PRO A 422 27.94 16.29 45.97
N VAL A 423 28.20 15.03 46.35
CA VAL A 423 29.45 14.29 46.03
C VAL A 423 29.30 13.35 44.82
N PHE A 424 28.11 12.77 44.64
CA PHE A 424 27.90 11.62 43.74
C PHE A 424 26.80 11.89 42.70
N GLY A 425 26.80 11.11 41.63
CA GLY A 425 25.93 11.33 40.47
C GLY A 425 24.54 10.73 40.66
N ALA A 426 23.49 11.55 40.48
CA ALA A 426 22.10 11.11 40.47
C ALA A 426 21.65 10.70 39.07
N GLY A 427 20.67 9.81 39.00
CA GLY A 427 20.11 9.31 37.75
C GLY A 427 19.18 10.31 37.05
N GLY A 428 19.11 10.23 35.73
CA GLY A 428 18.12 10.94 34.93
C GLY A 428 16.75 10.26 34.99
N GLY A 429 15.67 11.04 34.84
CA GLY A 429 14.29 10.52 34.79
C GLY A 429 13.97 9.85 33.45
N GLY A 430 13.11 8.84 33.46
CA GLY A 430 12.64 8.16 32.26
C GLY A 430 11.67 9.02 31.44
N GLY A 431 11.70 8.88 30.11
CA GLY A 431 10.75 9.53 29.22
C GLY A 431 9.33 8.98 29.37
N GLY A 432 8.33 9.84 29.16
CA GLY A 432 6.93 9.40 29.14
C GLY A 432 6.61 8.53 27.91
N GLY A 433 5.67 7.60 28.10
CA GLY A 433 5.22 6.63 27.11
C GLY A 433 4.12 7.14 26.17
N ARG A 434 3.36 6.20 25.61
CA ARG A 434 2.31 6.46 24.64
C ARG A 434 0.99 5.87 25.09
N VAL A 435 -0.08 6.64 24.93
CA VAL A 435 -1.46 6.14 25.07
C VAL A 435 -2.18 6.31 23.74
N PHE A 436 -2.74 5.21 23.24
CA PHE A 436 -3.73 5.22 22.17
C PHE A 436 -5.02 4.65 22.74
N PHE A 437 -6.11 5.38 22.57
CA PHE A 437 -7.43 4.85 22.85
C PHE A 437 -8.40 5.18 21.72
N GLN A 438 -9.31 4.24 21.46
CA GLN A 438 -10.41 4.37 20.53
C GLN A 438 -11.66 3.85 21.23
N ALA A 439 -12.70 4.67 21.33
CA ALA A 439 -13.95 4.35 22.00
C ALA A 439 -15.04 5.31 21.49
N THR A 440 -16.31 4.88 21.48
CA THR A 440 -17.44 5.76 21.11
C THR A 440 -17.56 6.95 22.04
N THR A 441 -17.32 6.71 23.33
CA THR A 441 -17.27 7.76 24.36
C THR A 441 -16.17 7.44 25.36
N LYS A 442 -15.52 8.48 25.87
CA LYS A 442 -14.57 8.40 26.98
C LYS A 442 -15.14 9.21 28.13
N THR A 443 -15.27 8.61 29.31
CA THR A 443 -15.77 9.33 30.48
C THR A 443 -14.71 10.32 30.99
N PRO A 444 -15.13 11.42 31.65
CA PRO A 444 -14.19 12.35 32.29
C PRO A 444 -13.37 11.72 33.41
N ASN A 445 -13.82 10.60 33.98
CA ASN A 445 -13.14 9.91 35.08
C ASN A 445 -11.84 9.25 34.63
N CYS A 446 -11.80 8.77 33.39
CA CYS A 446 -10.65 8.04 32.87
C CYS A 446 -9.54 9.04 32.56
N ASP A 447 -8.63 9.28 33.50
CA ASP A 447 -7.54 10.24 33.30
C ASP A 447 -6.44 9.64 32.40
N ILE A 448 -5.74 10.48 31.64
CA ILE A 448 -4.62 10.04 30.81
C ILE A 448 -3.32 10.65 31.34
N VAL A 449 -2.41 9.80 31.78
CA VAL A 449 -1.14 10.21 32.38
C VAL A 449 0.03 9.70 31.56
N VAL A 450 0.75 10.62 30.92
CA VAL A 450 1.92 10.37 30.07
C VAL A 450 3.12 11.20 30.53
N THR A 451 3.19 11.49 31.83
CA THR A 451 4.20 12.40 32.40
C THR A 451 5.61 11.81 32.34
N PRO A 452 6.64 12.66 32.22
CA PRO A 452 8.01 12.18 32.38
C PRO A 452 8.28 11.76 33.84
N GLY A 453 9.32 10.96 34.02
CA GLY A 453 9.94 10.74 35.32
C GLY A 453 10.79 11.93 35.75
N ASN A 454 10.85 12.15 37.06
CA ASN A 454 11.62 13.22 37.68
C ASN A 454 13.13 12.89 37.70
N PRO A 455 14.02 13.91 37.70
CA PRO A 455 15.43 13.68 37.96
C PRO A 455 15.65 13.17 39.39
N GLY A 456 16.64 12.29 39.57
CA GLY A 456 17.13 11.94 40.89
C GLY A 456 17.85 13.10 41.56
N ASN A 457 17.89 13.12 42.88
CA ASN A 457 18.52 14.21 43.64
C ASN A 457 19.99 13.88 44.00
N GLY A 458 20.93 14.67 43.49
CA GLY A 458 22.38 14.55 43.75
C GLY A 458 23.00 15.68 44.57
N GLY A 459 22.20 16.64 45.06
CA GLY A 459 22.67 17.81 45.80
C GLY A 459 23.38 18.91 44.99
N GLN A 460 24.13 18.59 43.91
CA GLN A 460 24.76 19.59 43.00
C GLN A 460 23.77 20.12 41.92
N GLY A 461 22.66 19.41 41.70
CA GLY A 461 21.91 19.52 40.44
C GLY A 461 22.68 18.90 39.27
N GLY A 462 22.06 18.88 38.09
CA GLY A 462 22.68 18.39 36.85
C GLY A 462 22.06 17.11 36.27
N SER A 463 21.33 16.33 37.07
CA SER A 463 20.42 15.31 36.55
C SER A 463 19.20 16.00 35.93
N GLN A 464 18.64 15.39 34.89
CA GLN A 464 17.52 15.94 34.14
C GLN A 464 16.31 14.99 34.22
N GLY A 465 15.12 15.56 34.24
CA GLY A 465 13.89 14.79 34.08
C GLY A 465 13.75 14.27 32.65
N GLY A 466 12.86 13.31 32.45
CA GLY A 466 12.51 12.86 31.11
C GLY A 466 11.74 13.92 30.32
N GLY A 467 11.61 13.68 29.01
CA GLY A 467 10.65 14.36 28.15
C GLY A 467 9.25 13.78 28.32
N PRO A 468 8.19 14.58 28.14
CA PRO A 468 6.82 14.09 28.24
C PRO A 468 6.51 13.07 27.15
N GLY A 469 5.63 12.13 27.48
CA GLY A 469 5.01 11.24 26.51
C GLY A 469 3.87 11.93 25.77
N GLY A 470 2.92 11.13 25.28
CA GLY A 470 1.81 11.70 24.52
C GLY A 470 0.68 10.73 24.23
N THR A 471 -0.49 11.31 24.00
CA THR A 471 -1.63 10.63 23.41
C THR A 471 -1.50 10.65 21.90
N GLN A 472 -1.75 9.52 21.25
CA GLN A 472 -1.88 9.47 19.80
C GLN A 472 -3.36 9.63 19.44
N PRO A 473 -3.72 10.58 18.57
CA PRO A 473 -5.10 10.71 18.14
C PRO A 473 -5.52 9.46 17.37
N PRO A 474 -6.79 9.02 17.47
CA PRO A 474 -7.32 8.04 16.53
C PRO A 474 -7.16 8.61 15.09
N PRO A 475 -6.76 7.80 14.11
CA PRO A 475 -6.62 8.26 12.74
C PRO A 475 -7.95 8.85 12.24
N ALA A 476 -7.86 9.92 11.44
CA ALA A 476 -8.99 10.37 10.63
C ALA A 476 -9.27 9.26 9.60
N GLY A 477 -10.20 8.37 9.92
CA GLY A 477 -10.42 7.17 9.12
C GLY A 477 -11.17 6.06 9.85
N GLY A 478 -11.12 6.01 11.19
CA GLY A 478 -11.83 5.04 12.03
C GLY A 478 -11.44 3.58 11.74
N LEU A 479 -10.96 2.84 12.74
CA LEU A 479 -10.87 1.38 12.59
C LEU A 479 -12.20 0.75 13.01
N CYS A 480 -12.96 0.23 12.05
CA CYS A 480 -14.19 -0.51 12.31
C CYS A 480 -13.87 -1.78 13.12
N LEU A 481 -14.44 -1.91 14.32
CA LEU A 481 -14.43 -3.16 15.09
C LEU A 481 -15.79 -3.81 14.90
N PRO A 482 -15.92 -5.02 14.33
CA PRO A 482 -17.21 -5.69 14.25
C PRO A 482 -17.75 -5.90 15.68
N THR A 483 -19.00 -5.49 15.90
CA THR A 483 -19.64 -5.47 17.23
C THR A 483 -20.14 -6.84 17.70
N THR A 484 -19.99 -7.90 16.90
CA THR A 484 -20.48 -9.25 17.23
C THR A 484 -19.55 -10.37 16.76
N ALA A 485 -19.39 -11.40 17.61
CA ALA A 485 -18.54 -12.57 17.42
C ALA A 485 -18.92 -13.50 16.25
N THR A 486 -20.02 -13.19 15.55
CA THR A 486 -20.50 -13.94 14.37
C THR A 486 -20.27 -13.21 13.04
N ALA A 487 -19.69 -12.00 13.05
CA ALA A 487 -19.31 -11.28 11.84
C ALA A 487 -17.80 -11.42 11.59
N THR A 488 -17.43 -12.12 10.51
CA THR A 488 -16.04 -12.28 10.06
C THR A 488 -15.49 -10.97 9.49
N GLY A 489 -14.72 -10.19 10.25
CA GLY A 489 -13.95 -9.06 9.74
C GLY A 489 -14.75 -7.79 9.41
N THR A 490 -14.01 -6.68 9.23
CA THR A 490 -14.55 -5.34 8.96
C THR A 490 -15.42 -5.35 7.72
N CYS A 491 -16.71 -5.12 7.91
CA CYS A 491 -17.68 -4.87 6.85
C CYS A 491 -17.59 -5.89 5.71
N VAL A 492 -17.91 -7.15 6.01
CA VAL A 492 -17.86 -8.24 5.02
C VAL A 492 -18.92 -8.09 3.95
N ASP A 493 -18.49 -8.41 2.74
CA ASP A 493 -19.25 -8.52 1.51
C ASP A 493 -20.67 -9.12 1.67
N PRO A 494 -21.72 -8.53 1.07
CA PRO A 494 -21.67 -7.34 0.24
C PRO A 494 -22.15 -6.14 1.05
N THR A 495 -21.37 -5.62 2.02
CA THR A 495 -21.35 -4.20 2.53
C THR A 495 -20.82 -4.07 3.96
N PRO A 496 -20.36 -2.87 4.44
CA PRO A 496 -20.23 -1.53 3.83
C PRO A 496 -18.83 -0.82 3.99
N ILE A 497 -18.75 0.50 3.75
CA ILE A 497 -17.55 1.34 4.00
C ILE A 497 -17.46 1.71 5.48
N CYS A 498 -16.27 1.65 6.04
CA CYS A 498 -16.03 2.13 7.40
C CYS A 498 -16.25 3.64 7.47
N ASP A 499 -17.23 4.11 8.24
CA ASP A 499 -17.37 5.53 8.53
C ASP A 499 -16.28 5.95 9.53
N PRO A 500 -15.35 6.83 9.10
CA PRO A 500 -14.26 7.29 9.93
C PRO A 500 -14.63 7.94 11.26
N VAL A 501 -15.82 8.54 11.30
CA VAL A 501 -16.27 9.39 12.38
C VAL A 501 -16.98 8.57 13.45
N SER A 502 -17.78 7.59 13.03
CA SER A 502 -18.55 6.73 13.94
C SER A 502 -17.83 5.41 14.27
N GLY A 503 -16.97 4.91 13.39
CA GLY A 503 -16.42 3.56 13.50
C GLY A 503 -17.42 2.47 13.09
N ASP A 504 -18.55 2.84 12.52
CA ASP A 504 -19.60 1.94 12.04
C ASP A 504 -19.43 1.61 10.56
N CYS A 505 -19.89 0.43 10.20
CA CYS A 505 -20.09 -0.01 8.83
C CYS A 505 -21.28 0.75 8.20
N GLN A 506 -21.05 1.60 7.18
CA GLN A 506 -22.08 2.42 6.49
C GLN A 506 -22.11 2.24 4.96
N PRO A 507 -23.29 2.17 4.30
CA PRO A 507 -23.39 1.98 2.85
C PRO A 507 -22.48 2.91 2.04
N CYS A 508 -21.83 2.37 1.00
CA CYS A 508 -21.11 3.22 0.06
C CYS A 508 -22.06 4.25 -0.56
N SER A 509 -21.51 5.44 -0.83
CA SER A 509 -22.21 6.56 -1.45
C SER A 509 -21.61 6.96 -2.79
N GLY A 510 -20.67 6.16 -3.31
CA GLY A 510 -20.13 6.34 -4.65
C GLY A 510 -18.99 5.37 -4.98
N PRO A 511 -18.59 5.32 -6.26
CA PRO A 511 -17.49 4.48 -6.73
C PRO A 511 -16.13 4.99 -6.25
N PHE A 512 -15.11 4.12 -6.32
CA PHE A 512 -13.72 4.49 -6.08
C PHE A 512 -13.31 5.67 -6.97
N GLY A 513 -12.71 6.71 -6.37
CA GLY A 513 -12.31 7.93 -7.07
C GLY A 513 -13.44 8.91 -7.43
N GLY A 514 -14.69 8.62 -7.07
CA GLY A 514 -15.85 9.45 -7.40
C GLY A 514 -16.03 10.71 -6.55
N GLY A 515 -15.20 10.90 -5.52
CA GLY A 515 -15.24 12.07 -4.63
C GLY A 515 -16.37 12.05 -3.59
N SER A 516 -17.17 10.99 -3.53
CA SER A 516 -18.18 10.81 -2.49
C SER A 516 -17.54 10.65 -1.10
N PRO A 517 -18.17 11.16 -0.01
CA PRO A 517 -17.65 11.01 1.36
C PRO A 517 -17.48 9.55 1.82
N ARG A 518 -18.20 8.61 1.18
CA ARG A 518 -18.07 7.16 1.36
C ARG A 518 -17.91 6.50 -0.01
N ALA A 519 -16.87 6.88 -0.74
CA ALA A 519 -16.48 6.22 -1.99
C ALA A 519 -15.82 4.87 -1.71
N CYS A 520 -16.04 3.86 -2.56
CA CYS A 520 -15.39 2.54 -2.40
C CYS A 520 -13.87 2.69 -2.21
N PRO A 521 -13.25 1.97 -1.25
CA PRO A 521 -11.91 2.31 -0.76
C PRO A 521 -10.76 1.67 -1.55
N VAL A 522 -11.02 0.60 -2.29
CA VAL A 522 -10.01 -0.16 -3.02
C VAL A 522 -10.28 -0.12 -4.53
N GLU A 523 -9.21 -0.08 -5.31
CA GLU A 523 -9.28 0.09 -6.76
C GLU A 523 -9.83 -1.14 -7.50
N VAL A 524 -9.69 -2.34 -6.93
CA VAL A 524 -10.17 -3.63 -7.50
C VAL A 524 -11.62 -3.96 -7.16
N GLU A 525 -12.27 -3.18 -6.29
CA GLU A 525 -13.72 -3.25 -6.00
C GLU A 525 -14.34 -1.85 -6.13
N PRO A 526 -14.28 -1.24 -7.32
CA PRO A 526 -14.52 0.18 -7.49
C PRO A 526 -16.00 0.54 -7.59
N VAL A 527 -16.90 -0.44 -7.77
CA VAL A 527 -18.32 -0.22 -8.08
C VAL A 527 -19.15 -0.19 -6.81
N CYS A 528 -19.89 0.89 -6.60
CA CYS A 528 -20.82 1.04 -5.48
C CYS A 528 -22.24 0.62 -5.87
N MET A 529 -22.71 -0.50 -5.33
CA MET A 529 -24.02 -1.08 -5.63
C MET A 529 -25.14 -0.39 -4.84
N THR A 530 -26.40 -0.60 -5.26
CA THR A 530 -27.58 0.02 -4.63
C THR A 530 -27.87 -0.49 -3.21
N ASP A 531 -27.41 -1.70 -2.89
CA ASP A 531 -27.43 -2.23 -1.51
C ASP A 531 -26.30 -1.64 -0.64
N GLY A 532 -25.45 -0.79 -1.23
CA GLY A 532 -24.35 -0.09 -0.60
C GLY A 532 -23.01 -0.79 -0.72
N SER A 533 -22.91 -1.91 -1.45
CA SER A 533 -21.72 -2.78 -1.51
C SER A 533 -20.66 -2.30 -2.48
N CYS A 534 -19.39 -2.57 -2.18
CA CYS A 534 -18.29 -2.35 -3.10
C CYS A 534 -17.94 -3.68 -3.76
N VAL A 535 -18.01 -3.74 -5.08
CA VAL A 535 -17.80 -4.98 -5.85
C VAL A 535 -16.81 -4.74 -7.00
N PRO A 536 -16.10 -5.79 -7.47
CA PRO A 536 -15.34 -5.70 -8.71
C PRO A 536 -16.24 -5.35 -9.88
N CYS A 537 -15.71 -4.64 -10.85
CA CYS A 537 -16.47 -4.37 -12.07
C CYS A 537 -16.62 -5.65 -12.92
N ASN A 538 -17.69 -5.71 -13.71
CA ASN A 538 -17.91 -6.77 -14.71
C ASN A 538 -18.23 -6.24 -16.12
N GLY A 539 -18.09 -4.94 -16.34
CA GLY A 539 -18.24 -4.33 -17.66
C GLY A 539 -17.92 -2.84 -17.69
N ASP A 540 -17.79 -2.31 -18.90
CA ASP A 540 -17.45 -0.90 -19.10
C ASP A 540 -18.63 0.02 -18.80
N PHE A 541 -18.32 1.29 -18.53
CA PHE A 541 -19.30 2.35 -18.33
C PHE A 541 -20.31 2.40 -19.49
N GLY A 542 -21.59 2.25 -19.17
CA GLY A 542 -22.69 2.33 -20.15
C GLY A 542 -22.99 1.04 -20.93
N THR A 543 -22.29 -0.07 -20.69
CA THR A 543 -22.53 -1.36 -21.38
C THR A 543 -23.78 -2.11 -20.92
N GLY A 544 -24.46 -1.63 -19.88
CA GLY A 544 -25.62 -2.29 -19.28
C GLY A 544 -25.26 -3.48 -18.37
N ALA A 545 -23.98 -3.72 -18.12
CA ALA A 545 -23.53 -4.70 -17.14
C ALA A 545 -23.98 -4.30 -15.71
N THR A 546 -24.32 -5.30 -14.88
CA THR A 546 -24.86 -5.08 -13.53
C THR A 546 -23.87 -4.45 -12.56
N GLN A 547 -22.56 -4.60 -12.83
CA GLN A 547 -21.45 -4.04 -12.07
C GLN A 547 -20.55 -3.25 -13.03
N ALA A 548 -21.18 -2.47 -13.92
CA ALA A 548 -20.44 -1.62 -14.85
C ALA A 548 -19.66 -0.54 -14.10
N CYS A 549 -18.50 -0.13 -14.63
CA CYS A 549 -17.81 1.05 -14.16
C CYS A 549 -18.73 2.27 -14.13
N GLN A 550 -18.65 3.08 -13.07
CA GLN A 550 -19.62 4.14 -12.78
C GLN A 550 -19.09 5.56 -13.06
N LEU A 551 -17.81 5.69 -13.42
CA LEU A 551 -17.15 6.96 -13.66
C LEU A 551 -16.71 7.08 -15.12
N PHE A 552 -17.00 8.23 -15.74
CA PHE A 552 -16.54 8.54 -17.10
C PHE A 552 -15.01 8.71 -17.19
N ALA A 553 -14.35 9.10 -16.09
CA ALA A 553 -12.90 9.28 -16.04
C ALA A 553 -12.13 7.94 -16.03
N SER A 554 -12.79 6.86 -15.62
CA SER A 554 -12.28 5.49 -15.56
C SER A 554 -13.32 4.51 -16.14
N PRO A 555 -13.56 4.58 -17.47
CA PRO A 555 -14.72 3.95 -18.09
C PRO A 555 -14.55 2.45 -18.36
N THR A 556 -13.32 1.92 -18.37
CA THR A 556 -13.04 0.52 -18.75
C THR A 556 -12.86 -0.38 -17.55
N CYS A 557 -13.53 -1.52 -17.56
CA CYS A 557 -13.35 -2.56 -16.55
C CYS A 557 -12.20 -3.49 -16.93
N LEU A 558 -11.14 -3.53 -16.14
CA LEU A 558 -9.99 -4.39 -16.42
C LEU A 558 -10.36 -5.84 -16.09
N THR A 559 -10.48 -6.68 -17.11
CA THR A 559 -10.91 -8.09 -16.97
C THR A 559 -9.75 -9.08 -16.89
N THR A 560 -8.52 -8.61 -17.09
CA THR A 560 -7.30 -9.43 -17.06
C THR A 560 -6.13 -8.73 -16.34
N GLY A 561 -5.12 -9.49 -15.93
CA GLY A 561 -3.90 -8.96 -15.30
C GLY A 561 -4.04 -8.69 -13.80
N GLY A 562 -3.05 -7.99 -13.22
CA GLY A 562 -2.93 -7.75 -11.77
C GLY A 562 -3.97 -6.77 -11.18
N LEU A 563 -4.76 -6.12 -12.04
CA LEU A 563 -5.82 -5.17 -11.67
C LEU A 563 -7.21 -5.67 -12.11
N THR A 564 -7.38 -7.00 -12.25
CA THR A 564 -8.67 -7.59 -12.62
C THR A 564 -9.77 -7.14 -11.64
N GLY A 565 -10.89 -6.62 -12.16
CA GLY A 565 -12.00 -6.07 -11.38
C GLY A 565 -11.93 -4.56 -11.14
N ALA A 566 -10.85 -3.89 -11.55
CA ALA A 566 -10.70 -2.44 -11.41
C ALA A 566 -11.28 -1.63 -12.57
N CYS A 567 -11.66 -0.38 -12.29
CA CYS A 567 -12.12 0.58 -13.30
C CYS A 567 -10.98 1.55 -13.64
N GLY A 568 -10.65 1.67 -14.92
CA GLY A 568 -9.55 2.48 -15.40
C GLY A 568 -9.75 2.94 -16.84
N LYS A 569 -8.64 3.28 -17.50
CA LYS A 569 -8.60 3.52 -18.94
C LYS A 569 -7.94 2.33 -19.60
N CYS A 570 -8.49 1.88 -20.73
CA CYS A 570 -7.75 0.97 -21.59
C CYS A 570 -6.48 1.68 -22.10
N THR A 571 -5.40 0.92 -22.28
CA THR A 571 -4.14 1.40 -22.86
C THR A 571 -3.72 0.60 -24.08
N THR A 572 -4.24 -0.63 -24.21
CA THR A 572 -4.01 -1.53 -25.33
C THR A 572 -5.29 -2.30 -25.68
N ASN A 573 -5.36 -2.86 -26.88
CA ASN A 573 -6.48 -3.71 -27.30
C ASN A 573 -6.62 -4.98 -26.44
N ALA A 574 -5.54 -5.40 -25.77
CA ALA A 574 -5.60 -6.53 -24.83
C ALA A 574 -6.48 -6.20 -23.61
N ASP A 575 -6.56 -4.94 -23.19
CA ASP A 575 -7.41 -4.49 -22.08
C ASP A 575 -8.91 -4.55 -22.43
N CYS A 576 -9.23 -4.68 -23.72
CA CYS A 576 -10.59 -4.75 -24.25
C CYS A 576 -10.97 -6.17 -24.71
N ALA A 577 -10.13 -7.15 -24.41
CA ALA A 577 -10.36 -8.53 -24.81
C ALA A 577 -11.34 -9.23 -23.85
N GLY A 578 -12.41 -9.82 -24.39
CA GLY A 578 -13.33 -10.65 -23.63
C GLY A 578 -14.72 -10.05 -23.42
N PRO A 579 -15.62 -10.77 -22.72
CA PRO A 579 -16.97 -10.31 -22.43
C PRO A 579 -16.94 -9.16 -21.41
N GLY A 580 -17.84 -8.18 -21.56
CA GLY A 580 -17.97 -7.02 -20.66
C GLY A 580 -17.53 -5.69 -21.29
N HIS A 581 -16.83 -5.75 -22.43
CA HIS A 581 -16.44 -4.58 -23.21
C HIS A 581 -17.41 -4.28 -24.35
N ALA A 582 -17.52 -3.01 -24.77
CA ALA A 582 -18.32 -2.63 -25.93
C ALA A 582 -17.69 -3.05 -27.28
N GLY A 583 -16.40 -3.41 -27.28
CA GLY A 583 -15.69 -4.00 -28.41
C GLY A 583 -14.21 -4.21 -28.12
N PRO A 584 -13.45 -4.84 -29.03
CA PRO A 584 -12.07 -5.29 -28.79
C PRO A 584 -11.01 -4.19 -28.97
N VAL A 585 -11.38 -3.00 -29.41
CA VAL A 585 -10.43 -1.92 -29.71
C VAL A 585 -10.39 -0.93 -28.56
N CYS A 586 -9.18 -0.63 -28.09
CA CYS A 586 -8.93 0.42 -27.12
C CYS A 586 -8.72 1.76 -27.81
N ASN A 587 -9.59 2.73 -27.53
CA ASN A 587 -9.30 4.12 -27.87
C ASN A 587 -8.44 4.74 -26.77
N VAL A 588 -7.12 4.79 -26.99
CA VAL A 588 -6.16 5.29 -25.99
C VAL A 588 -6.34 6.78 -25.61
N ASN A 589 -7.05 7.56 -26.42
CA ASN A 589 -7.26 8.99 -26.15
C ASN A 589 -8.30 9.21 -25.05
N ASN A 590 -9.38 8.44 -25.06
CA ASN A 590 -10.44 8.53 -24.05
C ASN A 590 -10.43 7.35 -23.07
N GLY A 591 -9.65 6.31 -23.36
CA GLY A 591 -9.49 5.11 -22.54
C GLY A 591 -10.69 4.17 -22.58
N VAL A 592 -11.52 4.21 -23.64
CA VAL A 592 -12.76 3.43 -23.79
C VAL A 592 -12.55 2.28 -24.76
N CYS A 593 -13.09 1.11 -24.43
CA CYS A 593 -13.17 -0.03 -25.34
C CYS A 593 -14.37 0.10 -26.28
N GLY A 594 -14.18 -0.20 -27.56
CA GLY A 594 -15.22 -0.11 -28.58
C GLY A 594 -14.88 -0.92 -29.83
N THR A 595 -15.69 -0.74 -30.87
CA THR A 595 -15.49 -1.39 -32.17
C THR A 595 -14.80 -0.49 -33.19
N ALA A 596 -14.69 0.80 -32.89
CA ALA A 596 -14.09 1.77 -33.80
C ALA A 596 -12.56 1.68 -33.75
N CYS A 597 -11.95 1.41 -34.89
CA CYS A 597 -10.50 1.41 -35.02
C CYS A 597 -9.95 2.84 -34.98
N THR A 598 -8.73 3.02 -34.51
CA THR A 598 -8.04 4.33 -34.53
C THR A 598 -6.82 4.33 -35.44
N ASN A 599 -6.30 3.15 -35.74
CA ASN A 599 -5.20 2.91 -36.66
C ASN A 599 -5.34 1.52 -37.30
N ASP A 600 -4.55 1.22 -38.33
CA ASP A 600 -4.68 -0.05 -39.06
C ASP A 600 -4.23 -1.28 -38.25
N ALA A 601 -3.39 -1.10 -37.21
CA ALA A 601 -2.97 -2.19 -36.34
C ALA A 601 -4.09 -2.64 -35.38
N ASP A 602 -5.15 -1.85 -35.23
CA ASP A 602 -6.38 -2.26 -34.53
C ASP A 602 -7.19 -3.28 -35.36
N CYS A 603 -6.89 -3.42 -36.65
CA CYS A 603 -7.57 -4.32 -37.58
C CYS A 603 -6.74 -5.57 -37.86
N LYS A 604 -7.37 -6.61 -38.44
CA LYS A 604 -6.63 -7.79 -38.91
C LYS A 604 -5.64 -7.36 -40.00
N THR A 605 -4.60 -8.16 -40.24
CA THR A 605 -3.60 -7.89 -41.29
C THR A 605 -4.18 -7.82 -42.71
N THR A 606 -5.36 -8.40 -42.93
CA THR A 606 -6.13 -8.35 -44.19
C THR A 606 -7.14 -7.21 -44.25
N GLU A 607 -7.18 -6.35 -43.23
CA GLU A 607 -8.08 -5.23 -43.07
C GLU A 607 -7.27 -3.93 -42.83
N TRP A 608 -7.92 -2.79 -42.91
CA TRP A 608 -7.35 -1.48 -42.57
C TRP A 608 -8.42 -0.60 -41.95
N CYS A 609 -8.00 0.42 -41.21
CA CYS A 609 -8.88 1.30 -40.48
C CYS A 609 -9.35 2.48 -41.33
N ALA A 610 -10.65 2.50 -41.67
CA ALA A 610 -11.24 3.47 -42.57
C ALA A 610 -12.41 4.24 -41.93
N PRO A 611 -12.58 5.55 -42.23
CA PRO A 611 -13.65 6.38 -41.66
C PRO A 611 -15.00 6.10 -42.33
N ARG A 612 -15.67 4.98 -41.98
CA ARG A 612 -16.78 4.47 -42.81
C ARG A 612 -17.97 3.85 -42.08
N ALA A 613 -18.13 4.06 -40.79
CA ALA A 613 -19.43 3.82 -40.19
C ALA A 613 -20.43 4.90 -40.64
N PRO A 614 -21.73 4.57 -40.80
CA PRO A 614 -22.77 5.55 -41.12
C PRO A 614 -22.88 6.73 -40.14
N ASP A 615 -22.32 6.58 -38.93
CA ASP A 615 -22.26 7.58 -37.87
C ASP A 615 -20.94 8.41 -37.87
N GLY A 616 -20.06 8.19 -38.85
CA GLY A 616 -18.77 8.85 -38.97
C GLY A 616 -17.63 8.21 -38.17
N SER A 617 -17.86 7.09 -37.48
CA SER A 617 -16.80 6.34 -36.79
C SER A 617 -15.92 5.52 -37.76
N ASN A 618 -14.68 5.26 -37.35
CA ASN A 618 -13.74 4.44 -38.10
C ASN A 618 -14.06 2.95 -37.93
N VAL A 619 -13.98 2.17 -39.00
CA VAL A 619 -14.26 0.73 -39.01
C VAL A 619 -13.16 -0.02 -39.75
N CYS A 620 -12.89 -1.25 -39.30
CA CYS A 620 -11.99 -2.16 -40.02
C CYS A 620 -12.65 -2.66 -41.31
N ILE A 621 -12.06 -2.35 -42.45
CA ILE A 621 -12.55 -2.75 -43.77
C ILE A 621 -11.51 -3.68 -44.42
N PRO A 622 -11.92 -4.74 -45.13
CA PRO A 622 -11.01 -5.57 -45.90
C PRO A 622 -10.14 -4.75 -46.86
N LYS A 623 -8.87 -5.13 -46.99
CA LYS A 623 -7.97 -4.58 -48.01
C LYS A 623 -8.45 -4.96 -49.42
N THR A 624 -8.24 -4.05 -50.37
CA THR A 624 -8.66 -4.18 -51.76
C THR A 624 -7.88 -5.30 -52.47
N PRO A 625 -8.54 -6.24 -53.15
CA PRO A 625 -7.89 -7.28 -53.95
C PRO A 625 -7.08 -6.72 -55.14
N ASN A 626 -6.13 -7.51 -55.65
CA ASN A 626 -5.36 -7.11 -56.83
C ASN A 626 -6.26 -6.98 -58.07
N GLY A 627 -6.02 -5.95 -58.89
CA GLY A 627 -6.79 -5.63 -60.10
C GLY A 627 -7.95 -4.65 -59.89
N GLU A 628 -8.34 -4.40 -58.64
CA GLU A 628 -9.39 -3.46 -58.26
C GLU A 628 -8.83 -2.06 -57.96
N PRO A 629 -9.58 -0.98 -58.23
CA PRO A 629 -9.14 0.38 -57.96
C PRO A 629 -8.92 0.62 -56.46
N VAL A 630 -7.89 1.41 -56.11
CA VAL A 630 -7.68 1.82 -54.73
C VAL A 630 -8.90 2.62 -54.23
N PRO A 631 -9.21 2.58 -52.92
CA PRO A 631 -10.38 3.26 -52.37
C PRO A 631 -10.48 4.74 -52.79
N PRO A 632 -11.61 5.19 -53.38
CA PRO A 632 -11.75 6.54 -53.96
C PRO A 632 -12.01 7.65 -52.92
N PHE A 633 -11.86 7.36 -51.64
CA PHE A 633 -12.26 8.24 -50.55
C PHE A 633 -11.09 8.57 -49.62
N SER A 634 -11.16 9.74 -49.00
CA SER A 634 -10.15 10.20 -48.05
C SER A 634 -9.92 9.17 -46.93
N PRO A 635 -8.65 8.91 -46.55
CA PRO A 635 -7.43 9.62 -46.95
C PRO A 635 -6.72 9.07 -48.21
N ILE A 636 -7.35 8.13 -48.93
CA ILE A 636 -6.75 7.48 -50.10
C ILE A 636 -7.06 8.27 -51.37
N ASP A 637 -8.27 8.81 -51.47
CA ASP A 637 -8.73 9.72 -52.54
C ASP A 637 -8.58 9.15 -53.97
N GLY A 638 -8.54 7.82 -54.10
CA GLY A 638 -8.45 7.14 -55.39
C GLY A 638 -7.08 7.22 -56.05
N GLU A 639 -6.07 7.74 -55.36
CA GLU A 639 -4.72 7.89 -55.91
C GLU A 639 -3.80 6.82 -55.34
N CYS A 640 -3.10 6.11 -56.21
CA CYS A 640 -2.05 5.19 -55.80
C CYS A 640 -0.76 5.93 -55.43
N THR A 641 -0.23 5.62 -54.26
CA THR A 641 1.17 5.86 -53.88
C THR A 641 1.71 4.64 -53.17
N GLN A 642 3.04 4.50 -53.04
CA GLN A 642 3.63 3.39 -52.29
C GLN A 642 3.02 3.23 -50.88
N GLU A 643 2.91 4.33 -50.13
CA GLU A 643 2.36 4.33 -48.76
C GLU A 643 0.87 3.95 -48.73
N LYS A 644 0.07 4.45 -49.69
CA LYS A 644 -1.35 4.10 -49.80
C LYS A 644 -1.53 2.63 -50.20
N GLY A 645 -0.69 2.11 -51.10
CA GLY A 645 -0.69 0.71 -51.53
C GLY A 645 -0.39 -0.26 -50.38
N GLU A 646 0.63 0.02 -49.56
CA GLU A 646 0.98 -0.78 -48.37
C GLU A 646 -0.20 -0.85 -47.38
N ARG A 647 -0.90 0.28 -47.25
CA ARG A 647 -2.04 0.43 -46.36
C ARG A 647 -3.28 -0.34 -46.81
N VAL A 648 -3.74 -0.15 -48.05
CA VAL A 648 -5.09 -0.58 -48.47
C VAL A 648 -5.14 -1.74 -49.45
N CYS A 649 -4.03 -2.12 -50.08
CA CYS A 649 -4.00 -3.23 -51.03
C CYS A 649 -3.61 -4.54 -50.34
N LEU A 650 -4.25 -5.65 -50.72
CA LEU A 650 -3.94 -6.98 -50.18
C LEU A 650 -2.49 -7.39 -50.51
N SER A 651 -1.97 -6.92 -51.64
CA SER A 651 -0.59 -7.10 -52.08
C SER A 651 0.43 -6.15 -51.45
N ALA A 652 -0.03 -5.20 -50.62
CA ALA A 652 0.75 -4.09 -50.09
C ALA A 652 1.37 -3.18 -51.18
N VAL A 653 0.95 -3.29 -52.44
CA VAL A 653 1.40 -2.44 -53.55
C VAL A 653 0.22 -2.05 -54.43
N CYS A 654 0.30 -0.88 -55.05
CA CYS A 654 -0.61 -0.46 -56.11
C CYS A 654 0.21 0.06 -57.30
N GLU A 655 -0.44 0.23 -58.44
CA GLU A 655 0.15 0.77 -59.67
C GLU A 655 -0.29 2.23 -59.87
N GLU A 656 0.67 3.13 -60.04
CA GLU A 656 0.42 4.58 -60.20
C GLU A 656 -0.16 4.93 -61.58
N ILE A 657 -0.02 4.03 -62.57
CA ILE A 657 -0.49 4.26 -63.94
C ILE A 657 -2.02 4.24 -64.04
N ASP A 658 -2.69 3.40 -63.25
CA ASP A 658 -4.13 3.16 -63.34
C ASP A 658 -4.84 3.05 -61.99
N ASP A 659 -4.16 3.46 -60.90
CA ASP A 659 -4.67 3.55 -59.53
C ASP A 659 -5.30 2.25 -59.01
N LYS A 660 -4.77 1.09 -59.40
CA LYS A 660 -5.28 -0.22 -58.99
C LYS A 660 -4.29 -0.98 -58.11
N CYS A 661 -4.83 -1.78 -57.19
CA CYS A 661 -4.03 -2.66 -56.34
C CYS A 661 -3.31 -3.74 -57.15
N GLY A 662 -2.07 -4.04 -56.77
CA GLY A 662 -1.18 -4.94 -57.51
C GLY A 662 -0.56 -4.29 -58.76
N LYS A 663 0.67 -4.69 -59.07
CA LYS A 663 1.45 -4.24 -60.23
C LYS A 663 0.92 -4.83 -61.55
N LEU A 664 1.01 -4.04 -62.62
CA LEU A 664 0.71 -4.49 -63.98
C LEU A 664 1.65 -5.59 -64.44
N ASN A 665 1.19 -6.40 -65.39
CA ASN A 665 2.08 -7.35 -66.06
C ASN A 665 3.21 -6.59 -66.77
N SER A 666 4.41 -7.18 -66.81
CA SER A 666 5.68 -6.58 -67.26
C SER A 666 6.38 -5.61 -66.28
N THR A 667 5.74 -5.23 -65.18
CA THR A 667 6.36 -4.40 -64.12
C THR A 667 7.30 -5.25 -63.24
N PRO A 668 8.46 -4.73 -62.80
CA PRO A 668 9.34 -5.45 -61.88
C PRO A 668 8.68 -5.81 -60.54
N CYS A 669 8.88 -7.04 -60.09
CA CYS A 669 8.31 -7.60 -58.86
C CYS A 669 9.38 -8.31 -58.02
N GLN A 670 9.17 -8.37 -56.70
CA GLN A 670 9.99 -9.19 -55.81
C GLN A 670 9.31 -10.51 -55.46
N ALA A 671 7.98 -10.50 -55.30
CA ALA A 671 7.19 -11.69 -55.00
C ALA A 671 5.88 -11.76 -55.80
N ALA A 672 5.37 -12.98 -55.98
CA ALA A 672 4.10 -13.26 -56.67
C ALA A 672 2.89 -12.43 -56.20
N PRO A 673 2.66 -12.22 -54.88
CA PRO A 673 1.51 -11.45 -54.40
C PRO A 673 1.47 -9.99 -54.85
N GLU A 674 2.60 -9.40 -55.25
CA GLU A 674 2.66 -8.02 -55.75
C GLU A 674 1.96 -7.87 -57.11
N CYS A 675 1.81 -8.95 -57.86
CA CYS A 675 1.33 -8.93 -59.24
C CYS A 675 -0.17 -9.19 -59.31
N ARG A 676 -0.87 -8.53 -60.24
CA ARG A 676 -2.29 -8.82 -60.51
C ARG A 676 -2.54 -10.24 -60.99
N SER A 677 -1.59 -10.78 -61.73
CA SER A 677 -1.57 -12.18 -62.17
C SER A 677 -1.25 -13.18 -61.04
N LEU A 678 -0.85 -12.70 -59.85
CA LEU A 678 -0.23 -13.49 -58.79
C LEU A 678 1.01 -14.28 -59.25
N ILE A 679 1.66 -13.82 -60.33
CA ILE A 679 2.85 -14.46 -60.91
C ILE A 679 3.95 -13.42 -61.00
N CYS A 680 5.03 -13.64 -60.26
CA CYS A 680 6.30 -12.94 -60.45
C CYS A 680 7.26 -13.91 -61.12
N PHE A 681 7.53 -13.71 -62.42
CA PHE A 681 8.30 -14.69 -63.19
C PHE A 681 9.76 -14.68 -62.75
N ASP A 682 10.26 -15.83 -62.30
CA ASP A 682 11.55 -15.90 -61.62
C ASP A 682 12.75 -15.56 -62.50
N ALA A 683 12.66 -15.82 -63.81
CA ALA A 683 13.79 -15.65 -64.71
C ALA A 683 14.16 -14.18 -64.95
N ASP A 684 13.19 -13.26 -64.90
CA ASP A 684 13.41 -11.84 -65.18
C ASP A 684 12.79 -10.88 -64.16
N LYS A 685 12.16 -11.42 -63.10
CA LYS A 685 11.58 -10.68 -61.97
C LYS A 685 10.57 -9.64 -62.40
N LYS A 686 9.71 -9.99 -63.35
CA LYS A 686 8.58 -9.17 -63.81
C LYS A 686 7.23 -9.89 -63.64
N CYS A 687 6.19 -9.11 -63.37
CA CYS A 687 4.83 -9.61 -63.22
C CYS A 687 4.31 -10.24 -64.52
N GLY A 688 3.58 -11.34 -64.40
CA GLY A 688 3.05 -12.10 -65.53
C GLY A 688 4.12 -12.89 -66.30
N LEU A 689 3.64 -13.84 -67.09
CA LEU A 689 4.43 -14.74 -67.92
C LEU A 689 4.80 -14.07 -69.26
N PRO A 690 6.07 -14.11 -69.69
CA PRO A 690 6.45 -13.66 -71.02
C PRO A 690 5.91 -14.58 -72.12
N ASN A 691 5.97 -14.11 -73.36
CA ASN A 691 5.53 -14.90 -74.51
C ASN A 691 6.35 -16.19 -74.66
N GLY A 692 5.68 -17.28 -75.01
CA GLY A 692 6.26 -18.62 -75.09
C GLY A 692 6.10 -19.46 -73.83
N GLU A 693 5.70 -18.87 -72.70
CA GLU A 693 5.46 -19.61 -71.46
C GLU A 693 4.05 -20.23 -71.40
N PRO A 694 3.89 -21.40 -70.76
CA PRO A 694 2.59 -22.05 -70.61
C PRO A 694 1.65 -21.24 -69.72
N CYS A 695 0.40 -21.07 -70.15
CA CYS A 695 -0.62 -20.33 -69.42
C CYS A 695 -1.95 -21.09 -69.40
N THR A 696 -2.80 -20.73 -68.44
CA THR A 696 -4.15 -21.26 -68.26
C THR A 696 -5.24 -20.20 -68.43
N GLY A 697 -4.85 -18.92 -68.53
CA GLY A 697 -5.75 -17.81 -68.78
C GLY A 697 -4.99 -16.54 -69.17
N ASP A 698 -5.70 -15.65 -69.86
CA ASP A 698 -5.17 -14.43 -70.46
C ASP A 698 -4.45 -13.52 -69.46
N THR A 699 -5.00 -13.36 -68.25
CA THR A 699 -4.47 -12.48 -67.20
C THR A 699 -3.10 -12.90 -66.65
N GLN A 700 -2.66 -14.13 -66.93
CA GLN A 700 -1.34 -14.62 -66.56
C GLN A 700 -0.26 -14.13 -67.52
N CYS A 701 -0.61 -13.74 -68.74
CA CYS A 701 0.33 -13.37 -69.79
C CYS A 701 0.61 -11.87 -69.79
N ARG A 702 1.86 -11.48 -70.06
CA ARG A 702 2.23 -10.07 -70.23
C ARG A 702 1.59 -9.41 -71.45
N SER A 703 1.16 -10.20 -72.41
CA SER A 703 0.38 -9.79 -73.57
C SER A 703 -1.13 -9.78 -73.31
N ASP A 704 -1.57 -10.16 -72.11
CA ASP A 704 -2.97 -10.42 -71.76
C ASP A 704 -3.66 -11.42 -72.72
N LEU A 705 -2.89 -12.32 -73.34
CA LEU A 705 -3.39 -13.31 -74.30
C LEU A 705 -2.74 -14.68 -74.10
N CYS A 706 -3.57 -15.65 -73.75
CA CYS A 706 -3.24 -17.05 -73.56
C CYS A 706 -3.88 -17.90 -74.67
N GLN A 707 -3.19 -18.05 -75.79
CA GLN A 707 -3.71 -18.77 -76.95
C GLN A 707 -3.07 -20.15 -77.05
N GLY A 708 -3.89 -21.20 -77.15
CA GLY A 708 -3.39 -22.58 -77.22
C GLY A 708 -2.61 -23.01 -75.97
N GLY A 709 -2.89 -22.41 -74.81
CA GLY A 709 -2.20 -22.70 -73.55
C GLY A 709 -0.79 -22.10 -73.45
N THR A 710 -0.43 -21.16 -74.32
CA THR A 710 0.86 -20.46 -74.32
C THR A 710 0.66 -18.94 -74.44
N CYS A 711 1.43 -18.15 -73.69
CA CYS A 711 1.40 -16.69 -73.81
C CYS A 711 1.95 -16.25 -75.16
N THR A 712 1.24 -15.37 -75.87
CA THR A 712 1.66 -14.92 -77.22
C THR A 712 1.53 -13.41 -77.38
N ALA A 713 2.50 -12.79 -78.07
CA ALA A 713 2.46 -11.38 -78.48
C ALA A 713 1.77 -11.18 -79.84
N GLN A 714 1.46 -12.27 -80.51
CA GLN A 714 0.93 -12.22 -81.86
C GLN A 714 -0.54 -11.84 -81.75
N GLY A 715 -0.88 -10.63 -82.21
CA GLY A 715 -2.27 -10.25 -82.30
C GLY A 715 -3.02 -11.10 -83.33
N CYS A 716 -4.31 -10.85 -83.45
CA CYS A 716 -5.27 -11.68 -84.18
C CYS A 716 -4.76 -12.20 -85.54
N ALA A 717 -5.14 -13.43 -85.89
CA ALA A 717 -4.89 -13.99 -87.23
C ALA A 717 -6.11 -13.82 -88.14
N SER A 718 -7.29 -13.70 -87.54
CA SER A 718 -8.58 -13.52 -88.17
C SER A 718 -9.54 -12.78 -87.22
N ASP A 719 -10.58 -12.16 -87.76
CA ASP A 719 -11.50 -11.36 -86.93
C ASP A 719 -12.15 -12.12 -85.75
N PRO A 720 -12.44 -13.44 -85.80
CA PRO A 720 -12.95 -14.19 -84.64
C PRO A 720 -11.95 -14.30 -83.48
N ASP A 721 -10.67 -14.02 -83.72
CA ASP A 721 -9.63 -13.98 -82.68
C ASP A 721 -9.70 -12.67 -81.87
N CYS A 722 -10.55 -11.71 -82.27
CA CYS A 722 -10.76 -10.45 -81.59
C CYS A 722 -12.05 -10.45 -80.74
N PRO A 723 -12.09 -9.70 -79.63
CA PRO A 723 -13.32 -9.52 -78.85
C PRO A 723 -14.43 -8.88 -79.69
N ALA A 724 -15.68 -9.00 -79.25
CA ALA A 724 -16.83 -8.39 -79.95
C ALA A 724 -16.58 -6.90 -80.22
N ASN A 725 -17.10 -6.37 -81.33
CA ASN A 725 -16.83 -5.00 -81.82
C ASN A 725 -15.35 -4.77 -82.25
N HIS A 726 -14.55 -5.81 -82.49
CA HIS A 726 -13.21 -5.63 -83.07
C HIS A 726 -13.00 -6.55 -84.27
N VAL A 727 -12.27 -6.05 -85.25
CA VAL A 727 -11.81 -6.81 -86.43
C VAL A 727 -10.31 -6.92 -86.44
N CYS A 728 -9.81 -7.96 -87.08
CA CYS A 728 -8.40 -8.14 -87.20
C CYS A 728 -7.85 -7.36 -88.39
N GLU A 729 -6.98 -6.40 -88.11
CA GLU A 729 -6.31 -5.59 -89.13
C GLU A 729 -4.83 -5.50 -88.82
N ALA A 730 -3.99 -5.94 -89.78
CA ALA A 730 -2.53 -5.98 -89.63
C ALA A 730 -2.04 -6.62 -88.31
N GLN A 731 -2.68 -7.71 -87.88
CA GLN A 731 -2.39 -8.43 -86.63
C GLN A 731 -2.70 -7.61 -85.36
N LEU A 732 -3.61 -6.65 -85.43
CA LEU A 732 -4.14 -5.91 -84.29
C LEU A 732 -5.66 -5.95 -84.30
N CYS A 733 -6.27 -6.15 -83.14
CA CYS A 733 -7.71 -6.00 -83.00
C CYS A 733 -8.04 -4.51 -82.98
N VAL A 734 -8.60 -4.01 -84.07
CA VAL A 734 -9.05 -2.63 -84.20
C VAL A 734 -10.56 -2.57 -84.05
N GLU A 735 -11.06 -1.54 -83.39
CA GLU A 735 -12.50 -1.38 -83.15
C GLU A 735 -13.23 -1.24 -84.49
N GLY A 736 -14.26 -2.06 -84.70
CA GLY A 736 -15.01 -2.12 -85.94
C GLY A 736 -15.59 -3.50 -86.25
N CYS A 737 -16.20 -3.62 -87.42
CA CYS A 737 -16.84 -4.84 -87.91
C CYS A 737 -16.68 -4.95 -89.43
N ARG A 738 -16.80 -6.16 -89.99
CA ARG A 738 -16.89 -6.34 -91.46
C ARG A 738 -18.34 -6.64 -91.87
N PRO A 739 -18.88 -6.02 -92.95
CA PRO A 739 -20.24 -6.29 -93.42
C PRO A 739 -20.46 -7.79 -93.72
N GLY A 740 -21.47 -8.40 -93.07
CA GLY A 740 -21.81 -9.82 -93.24
C GLY A 740 -21.18 -10.79 -92.22
N SER A 741 -20.37 -10.30 -91.30
CA SER A 741 -19.83 -11.10 -90.18
C SER A 741 -20.72 -11.06 -88.92
N GLN A 742 -20.51 -11.99 -87.99
CA GLN A 742 -21.22 -12.05 -86.68
C GLN A 742 -20.52 -11.22 -85.57
N GLN A 743 -19.67 -10.24 -85.92
CA GLN A 743 -18.82 -9.51 -84.96
C GLN A 743 -19.57 -8.41 -84.19
N CYS A 744 -20.77 -8.03 -84.65
CA CYS A 744 -21.64 -7.10 -83.94
C CYS A 744 -22.54 -7.83 -82.93
N PRO A 745 -22.84 -7.23 -81.77
CA PRO A 745 -23.80 -7.78 -80.82
C PRO A 745 -25.18 -8.02 -81.47
N PRO A 746 -25.98 -8.99 -80.96
CA PRO A 746 -27.33 -9.25 -81.46
C PRO A 746 -28.19 -7.98 -81.51
N GLY A 747 -28.85 -7.72 -82.64
CA GLY A 747 -29.68 -6.52 -82.85
C GLY A 747 -28.94 -5.32 -83.46
N GLN A 748 -27.63 -5.44 -83.73
CA GLN A 748 -26.85 -4.45 -84.47
C GLN A 748 -26.40 -5.02 -85.82
N GLN A 749 -26.25 -4.13 -86.80
CA GLN A 749 -25.69 -4.42 -88.12
C GLN A 749 -24.43 -3.58 -88.34
N CYS A 750 -23.47 -4.14 -89.07
CA CYS A 750 -22.26 -3.43 -89.43
C CYS A 750 -22.54 -2.45 -90.57
N VAL A 751 -22.32 -1.15 -90.37
CA VAL A 751 -22.47 -0.12 -91.41
C VAL A 751 -21.11 0.51 -91.69
N ALA A 752 -20.69 0.47 -92.96
CA ALA A 752 -19.49 1.13 -93.46
C ALA A 752 -19.92 2.33 -94.33
N PRO A 753 -19.90 3.58 -93.81
CA PRO A 753 -20.48 4.74 -94.48
C PRO A 753 -19.83 5.08 -95.83
N ASP A 754 -18.55 4.75 -96.01
CA ASP A 754 -17.74 5.15 -97.17
C ASP A 754 -17.41 3.99 -98.12
N GLY A 755 -18.02 2.80 -97.92
CA GLY A 755 -17.74 1.59 -98.73
C GLY A 755 -16.36 0.95 -98.47
N GLY A 756 -15.68 1.35 -97.40
CA GLY A 756 -14.44 0.73 -96.93
C GLY A 756 -14.65 -0.68 -96.32
N PRO A 757 -13.56 -1.45 -96.12
CA PRO A 757 -13.63 -2.85 -95.67
C PRO A 757 -13.92 -3.04 -94.17
N VAL A 758 -13.99 -1.95 -93.39
CA VAL A 758 -14.29 -1.93 -91.95
C VAL A 758 -15.36 -0.88 -91.69
N GLY A 759 -16.40 -1.25 -90.95
CA GLY A 759 -17.51 -0.37 -90.52
C GLY A 759 -17.68 -0.37 -89.01
N SER A 760 -18.74 0.28 -88.52
CA SER A 760 -19.10 0.32 -87.10
C SER A 760 -20.43 -0.38 -86.86
N CYS A 761 -20.57 -1.05 -85.70
CA CYS A 761 -21.82 -1.68 -85.33
C CYS A 761 -22.85 -0.62 -84.93
N VAL A 762 -23.96 -0.57 -85.66
CA VAL A 762 -25.08 0.33 -85.36
C VAL A 762 -26.37 -0.49 -85.21
N PRO A 763 -27.36 -0.03 -84.44
CA PRO A 763 -28.65 -0.72 -84.33
C PRO A 763 -29.26 -1.01 -85.70
N ALA A 764 -29.81 -2.22 -85.89
CA ALA A 764 -30.55 -2.54 -87.09
C ALA A 764 -31.81 -1.65 -87.14
N GLY A 765 -31.86 -0.71 -88.07
CA GLY A 765 -32.95 0.26 -88.15
C GLY A 765 -34.21 -0.37 -88.71
N ASP A 766 -35.25 -0.52 -87.87
CA ASP A 766 -36.62 -0.76 -88.32
C ASP A 766 -37.19 0.52 -88.94
N GLY A 767 -37.69 0.41 -90.17
CA GLY A 767 -38.33 1.51 -90.90
C GLY A 767 -39.74 1.82 -90.39
N GLY A 768 -40.06 3.12 -90.29
CA GLY A 768 -41.43 3.60 -90.05
C GLY A 768 -41.47 5.04 -89.52
N VAL A 769 -42.16 5.92 -90.26
CA VAL A 769 -42.34 7.38 -90.13
C VAL A 769 -43.77 7.65 -89.60
N PRO A 770 -44.24 8.87 -89.22
CA PRO A 770 -43.85 9.87 -88.20
C PRO A 770 -45.01 10.23 -87.21
N ASP A 771 -44.79 11.27 -86.40
CA ASP A 771 -45.75 12.23 -85.81
C ASP A 771 -46.59 11.90 -84.56
N GLY A 772 -46.41 12.76 -83.54
CA GLY A 772 -47.49 13.60 -83.00
C GLY A 772 -48.33 13.07 -81.83
N GLY A 773 -48.45 13.86 -80.75
CA GLY A 773 -49.64 13.80 -79.90
C GLY A 773 -49.46 14.09 -78.42
N SER A 774 -49.62 15.35 -78.07
CA SER A 774 -49.90 15.92 -76.75
C SER A 774 -51.22 15.46 -76.10
N VAL A 775 -51.26 15.32 -74.77
CA VAL A 775 -52.32 15.75 -73.82
C VAL A 775 -51.83 15.40 -72.40
N GLY A 776 -52.09 16.13 -71.32
CA GLY A 776 -53.03 17.19 -71.06
C GLY A 776 -53.51 17.07 -69.61
N ASP A 777 -53.63 18.21 -68.94
CA ASP A 777 -54.48 18.51 -67.80
C ASP A 777 -54.21 17.95 -66.39
N GLY A 778 -54.24 18.88 -65.43
CA GLY A 778 -54.80 18.63 -64.11
C GLY A 778 -54.08 19.27 -62.93
N GLY A 779 -54.18 20.60 -62.74
CA GLY A 779 -54.15 21.16 -61.38
C GLY A 779 -55.45 20.81 -60.62
N PRO A 780 -55.80 21.46 -59.48
CA PRO A 780 -55.08 22.49 -58.72
C PRO A 780 -55.24 22.33 -57.17
N VAL A 781 -54.97 23.43 -56.45
CA VAL A 781 -55.45 23.85 -55.09
C VAL A 781 -54.98 23.03 -53.87
N GLY A 782 -54.61 23.62 -52.73
CA GLY A 782 -54.69 25.01 -52.28
C GLY A 782 -54.85 25.02 -50.75
N ASP A 783 -54.33 26.09 -50.14
CA ASP A 783 -54.53 26.60 -48.77
C ASP A 783 -54.00 25.75 -47.59
N GLY A 784 -53.42 26.32 -46.53
CA GLY A 784 -53.30 27.71 -46.12
C GLY A 784 -53.13 27.78 -44.59
N GLY A 785 -52.38 28.77 -44.09
CA GLY A 785 -52.27 29.06 -42.65
C GLY A 785 -50.92 29.67 -42.26
N LEU A 786 -50.71 30.99 -42.40
CA LEU A 786 -50.73 32.01 -41.31
C LEU A 786 -49.45 31.95 -40.45
N VAL A 787 -48.65 32.99 -40.16
CA VAL A 787 -48.78 34.47 -40.23
C VAL A 787 -47.37 35.10 -40.10
N ASP A 788 -47.22 36.31 -40.66
CA ASP A 788 -46.36 37.47 -40.33
C ASP A 788 -45.38 37.39 -39.14
N GLY A 789 -44.22 38.05 -39.13
CA GLY A 789 -43.73 39.10 -40.01
C GLY A 789 -42.38 39.66 -39.55
N ASP A 790 -41.73 40.31 -40.51
CA ASP A 790 -40.81 41.45 -40.49
C ASP A 790 -39.72 41.67 -39.43
N ALA A 791 -38.55 41.94 -40.02
CA ALA A 791 -37.62 43.04 -39.78
C ALA A 791 -36.61 43.00 -38.61
N GLY A 792 -35.34 43.16 -38.99
CA GLY A 792 -34.61 44.37 -38.56
C GLY A 792 -33.38 44.18 -37.67
N ASP A 793 -32.25 43.92 -38.32
CA ASP A 793 -30.95 44.60 -38.20
C ASP A 793 -30.41 45.22 -36.87
N THR A 794 -29.12 44.91 -36.67
CA THR A 794 -28.00 45.76 -36.21
C THR A 794 -27.76 46.12 -34.73
N ALA A 795 -26.53 45.78 -34.33
CA ALA A 795 -25.46 46.61 -33.72
C ALA A 795 -25.62 47.25 -32.33
N GLY A 796 -24.58 47.04 -31.51
CA GLY A 796 -23.84 48.17 -30.93
C GLY A 796 -24.07 48.50 -29.44
N ILE A 797 -23.08 48.12 -28.61
CA ILE A 797 -22.35 48.92 -27.58
C ILE A 797 -23.15 50.00 -26.79
N ILE A 798 -23.10 49.97 -25.45
CA ILE A 798 -22.59 51.04 -24.54
C ILE A 798 -22.84 50.70 -23.05
N GLU A 799 -21.85 51.10 -22.26
CA GLU A 799 -21.69 51.38 -20.81
C GLU A 799 -22.90 51.45 -19.85
N GLY A 800 -22.62 51.17 -18.56
CA GLY A 800 -22.79 52.21 -17.52
C GLY A 800 -23.49 51.84 -16.20
N GLY A 801 -22.83 52.19 -15.07
CA GLY A 801 -23.41 52.49 -13.73
C GLY A 801 -23.37 51.32 -12.72
N GLY A 802 -22.68 51.37 -11.57
CA GLY A 802 -22.67 52.38 -10.47
C GLY A 802 -23.80 52.04 -9.48
N CYS A 803 -23.69 51.86 -8.16
CA CYS A 803 -22.93 52.46 -7.05
C CYS A 803 -23.04 51.51 -5.81
N ALA A 804 -21.99 51.20 -5.05
CA ALA A 804 -21.44 51.88 -3.85
C ALA A 804 -22.18 51.65 -2.50
N CYS A 805 -21.44 51.07 -1.53
CA CYS A 805 -21.35 51.37 -0.08
C CYS A 805 -20.42 50.29 0.55
N ASN A 806 -19.13 50.55 0.82
CA ASN A 806 -18.53 51.15 2.03
C ASN A 806 -18.90 50.35 3.31
N SER A 807 -18.04 49.89 4.22
CA SER A 807 -16.72 50.37 4.67
C SER A 807 -15.99 49.34 5.58
N THR A 808 -14.65 49.25 5.44
CA THR A 808 -13.60 49.21 6.51
C THR A 808 -13.64 48.13 7.61
N THR A 809 -12.76 47.11 7.54
CA THR A 809 -11.36 47.01 8.04
C THR A 809 -11.19 46.81 9.55
N SER A 810 -10.47 45.73 9.85
CA SER A 810 -9.77 45.36 11.09
C SER A 810 -8.92 46.51 11.69
N PRO A 811 -8.36 46.35 12.91
CA PRO A 811 -7.00 45.80 12.94
C PRO A 811 -6.65 44.97 14.20
N ALA A 812 -5.46 44.39 14.11
CA ALA A 812 -4.75 43.61 15.12
C ALA A 812 -4.35 44.42 16.37
N SER A 813 -4.07 43.69 17.47
CA SER A 813 -2.74 43.54 18.10
C SER A 813 -2.69 43.64 19.63
N SER A 814 -1.86 42.75 20.20
CA SER A 814 -0.92 42.94 21.33
C SER A 814 -1.36 42.89 22.80
N LEU A 815 -0.60 42.06 23.53
CA LEU A 815 -0.09 42.13 24.92
C LEU A 815 -1.02 42.46 26.10
N SER A 816 -1.00 41.58 27.10
CA SER A 816 -0.79 41.98 28.50
C SER A 816 -0.28 40.81 29.36
N VAL A 817 0.74 41.12 30.17
CA VAL A 817 1.40 40.32 31.20
C VAL A 817 0.93 40.85 32.57
N VAL A 818 1.05 40.00 33.60
CA VAL A 818 0.95 40.25 35.07
C VAL A 818 -0.41 39.98 35.71
N GLY A 819 -0.42 38.99 36.62
CA GLY A 819 -1.46 38.77 37.62
C GLY A 819 -1.19 37.49 38.42
N ALA A 820 -0.35 37.59 39.46
CA ALA A 820 0.01 36.48 40.34
C ALA A 820 -0.67 36.58 41.73
N VAL A 821 -0.84 35.40 42.35
CA VAL A 821 -0.94 35.10 43.80
C VAL A 821 -2.29 35.31 44.53
N ALA A 822 -2.83 34.18 45.04
CA ALA A 822 -3.22 33.89 46.45
C ALA A 822 -4.43 32.91 46.48
N SER A 823 -4.29 31.64 46.88
CA SER A 823 -4.49 31.08 48.23
C SER A 823 -4.73 29.56 48.00
N VAL A 824 -4.26 28.56 48.75
CA VAL A 824 -4.51 28.27 50.18
C VAL A 824 -3.48 27.21 50.62
N LEU A 825 -2.84 27.47 51.75
CA LEU A 825 -2.02 26.55 52.56
C LEU A 825 -2.86 26.16 53.78
N ALA A 826 -3.15 24.88 54.01
CA ALA A 826 -3.34 24.27 55.34
C ALA A 826 -3.78 22.80 55.23
N LEU A 827 -2.92 21.85 55.62
CA LEU A 827 -3.09 21.01 56.81
C LEU A 827 -2.09 19.83 56.80
N ILE A 828 -1.02 19.99 57.58
CA ILE A 828 -0.30 18.88 58.21
C ILE A 828 -0.79 18.83 59.66
N ARG A 829 -1.33 17.68 60.12
CA ARG A 829 -0.92 17.02 61.39
C ARG A 829 -1.76 15.78 61.77
N ARG A 830 -1.01 14.77 62.22
CA ARG A 830 -1.33 13.57 63.05
C ARG A 830 -1.81 12.35 62.24
N ARG A 831 -1.22 11.16 62.35
CA ARG A 831 -0.73 10.51 63.59
C ARG A 831 0.50 9.62 63.36
N LYS A 832 1.46 9.81 64.25
CA LYS A 832 2.44 8.84 64.74
C LYS A 832 1.73 7.97 65.79
N GLN A 833 1.66 6.65 65.64
CA GLN A 833 1.62 5.66 66.74
C GLN A 833 1.73 4.23 66.17
N ARG A 834 2.92 3.63 66.29
CA ARG A 834 3.23 2.30 66.89
C ARG A 834 4.44 1.66 66.21
N GLY A 835 5.42 1.27 67.03
CA GLY A 835 6.55 0.41 66.67
C GLY A 835 7.77 1.18 66.24
#